data_AF-A0A132H9E8-F1
#
_entry.id   AF-A0A132H9E8-F1
#
_cell.length_a   1.000
_cell.length_b   1.000
_cell.length_c   1.000
_cell.angle_alpha   90.00
_cell.angle_beta   90.00
_cell.angle_gamma   90.00
#
_symmetry.space_group_name_H-M   'P 1'
#
loop_
_entity.id
_entity.type
_entity.pdbx_description
1 polymer ?
#
loop_
_entity_poly.entity_id
_entity_poly.type
_entity_poly.pdbx_seq_one_letter_code
_entity_poly.pdbx_strand_id
1 'polypeptide(L)'
;MNIDVIQLKGPELLVRMKEFGYAEATINQVKYGIHLILRIGGNPEYDSLDDIFTKYVLVNYAKSSIADKRFVFGMIRTYLETGLLLSETGGKSGFQVARPSTYEKMCAEYKKVIDLFKEVNADKNISASTMSSYCSAVAVLLFRMEILYGITRLEDIEEEHLLGALISTDGKSASRDTILRIAYVLRTCSMASSNKAYARLLLMFPELPPHRKKLYDYLKPDEEEKVLEVLFDKKSGLSYRDRAIGKLAYYTGMRRLDIANLKFDNIDLEKEEIHFVQQKTGIEITIPFKTAVGNAIVDYVAKERTPNKGEQVFLSTKKPYPGITGVALGRTSQKIFKAASIRQEVGRNRGMHVFRHNFVSDLISKDVRREVVSKLVGHVALESINSYLDADIEHLRECALDISDFSARAVDIAPFKSHASNLIKNYMDRCMQNGSWNRVVHQMLRSLDSFLQEKHADKTSLSDNAIIEWCKPLCGEYKEQYENRMSALCAFVEFANVSGQYQLAKPVMEALSSDAKRTTRYDRVYGSRFSCLLRRYEAHCEPTGRWTKKRYFVLHNFDRFCMSRDDLSAQEQIDTWAKKSASEDLDALINRVAILNMFIKYVNLTESESLRTVRVAKPRNRPQKIIHVYHECSRVEIGNLFHACDELKPSSEHPESSYVCLVIPAMIRLLYSSGIRMKEARCLDMSDVDLEYGIINIRHTKGHIEHRVALHPSMKEYLQAYDRKMNILHPGRRCFFPNDKDKYFSDTWIWNWFRNLWYKYNCAEATCYCLRHNYATTNINSWPASANVLDGRLLYLSRSMGHAKMDTTMYYYHFTHTASQRINSIKAKSFNEIIPDRLSLYKRDEAE
;
A
#
# COMPACT_ATOMS: atom_id res chain seq x y z
N MET A 1 -36.67 28.86 -24.05
CA MET A 1 -37.17 27.90 -25.07
C MET A 1 -38.68 27.86 -24.89
N ASN A 2 -39.43 28.36 -25.88
CA ASN A 2 -40.78 28.90 -25.72
C ASN A 2 -41.84 27.89 -25.27
N ILE A 3 -42.62 28.31 -24.29
CA ILE A 3 -43.87 27.69 -23.82
C ILE A 3 -44.83 27.38 -24.98
N ASP A 4 -44.77 28.15 -26.07
CA ASP A 4 -45.52 27.94 -27.31
C ASP A 4 -45.31 26.53 -27.91
N VAL A 5 -44.10 25.98 -27.81
CA VAL A 5 -43.77 24.64 -28.32
C VAL A 5 -44.45 23.55 -27.48
N ILE A 6 -44.62 23.79 -26.17
CA ILE A 6 -45.27 22.87 -25.24
C ILE A 6 -46.79 22.86 -25.49
N GLN A 7 -47.35 24.01 -25.84
CA GLN A 7 -48.77 24.13 -26.19
C GLN A 7 -49.11 23.33 -27.46
N LEU A 8 -48.18 23.27 -28.42
CA LEU A 8 -48.33 22.49 -29.65
C LEU A 8 -48.03 20.99 -29.46
N LYS A 9 -46.88 20.64 -28.87
CA LYS A 9 -46.38 19.25 -28.78
C LYS A 9 -46.85 18.49 -27.53
N GLY A 10 -47.38 19.18 -26.52
CA GLY A 10 -47.85 18.57 -25.28
C GLY A 10 -49.01 17.57 -25.49
N PRO A 11 -50.07 17.93 -26.24
CA PRO A 11 -51.14 17.00 -26.60
C PRO A 11 -50.64 15.80 -27.42
N GLU A 12 -49.71 16.03 -28.36
CA GLU A 12 -49.10 15.01 -29.21
C GLU A 12 -48.34 13.95 -28.38
N LEU A 13 -47.57 14.40 -27.38
CA LEU A 13 -46.90 13.52 -26.41
C LEU A 13 -47.88 12.58 -25.70
N LEU A 14 -49.03 13.11 -25.24
CA LEU A 14 -50.02 12.30 -24.51
C LEU A 14 -50.64 11.22 -25.39
N VAL A 15 -50.91 11.54 -26.67
CA VAL A 15 -51.42 10.56 -27.65
C VAL A 15 -50.37 9.47 -27.89
N ARG A 16 -49.13 9.85 -28.17
CA ARG A 16 -48.04 8.89 -28.43
C ARG A 16 -47.74 8.02 -27.21
N MET A 17 -47.81 8.57 -25.99
CA MET A 17 -47.70 7.78 -24.75
C MET A 17 -48.79 6.72 -24.63
N LYS A 18 -50.03 7.03 -25.06
CA LYS A 18 -51.15 6.08 -25.05
C LYS A 18 -50.91 4.96 -26.06
N GLU A 19 -50.50 5.29 -27.27
CA GLU A 19 -50.14 4.32 -28.32
C GLU A 19 -48.99 3.39 -27.91
N PHE A 20 -48.01 3.91 -27.17
CA PHE A 20 -46.86 3.14 -26.69
C PHE A 20 -47.13 2.28 -25.43
N GLY A 21 -48.36 2.35 -24.90
CA GLY A 21 -48.82 1.54 -23.78
C GLY A 21 -48.41 2.05 -22.39
N TYR A 22 -48.27 3.36 -22.19
CA TYR A 22 -48.04 3.91 -20.84
C TYR A 22 -49.29 3.72 -19.96
N ALA A 23 -49.06 3.49 -18.66
CA ALA A 23 -50.17 3.36 -17.70
C ALA A 23 -50.93 4.70 -17.58
N GLU A 24 -52.25 4.61 -17.44
CA GLU A 24 -53.14 5.78 -17.37
C GLU A 24 -52.76 6.75 -16.24
N ALA A 25 -52.34 6.22 -15.08
CA ALA A 25 -51.80 7.02 -13.99
C ALA A 25 -50.56 7.85 -14.41
N THR A 26 -49.67 7.29 -15.24
CA THR A 26 -48.47 8.00 -15.73
C THR A 26 -48.85 9.05 -16.78
N ILE A 27 -49.78 8.74 -17.67
CA ILE A 27 -50.32 9.70 -18.65
C ILE A 27 -50.95 10.89 -17.93
N ASN A 28 -51.74 10.64 -16.89
CA ASN A 28 -52.34 11.68 -16.06
C ASN A 28 -51.29 12.54 -15.36
N GLN A 29 -50.23 11.94 -14.79
CA GLN A 29 -49.13 12.70 -14.20
C GLN A 29 -48.43 13.62 -15.20
N VAL A 30 -48.19 13.16 -16.43
CA VAL A 30 -47.60 13.98 -17.50
C VAL A 30 -48.56 15.09 -17.94
N LYS A 31 -49.86 14.79 -18.07
CA LYS A 31 -50.90 15.79 -18.36
C LYS A 31 -50.93 16.90 -17.30
N TYR A 32 -50.91 16.54 -16.01
CA TYR A 32 -50.80 17.53 -14.92
C TYR A 32 -49.49 18.33 -14.98
N GLY A 33 -48.39 17.69 -15.38
CA GLY A 33 -47.11 18.37 -15.61
C GLY A 33 -47.18 19.43 -16.70
N ILE A 34 -47.77 19.08 -17.85
CA ILE A 34 -47.97 20.01 -18.98
C ILE A 34 -48.84 21.19 -18.53
N HIS A 35 -49.97 20.93 -17.87
CA HIS A 35 -50.82 22.01 -17.35
C HIS A 35 -50.11 22.91 -16.33
N LEU A 36 -49.27 22.34 -15.46
CA LEU A 36 -48.46 23.11 -14.51
C LEU A 36 -47.48 24.03 -15.23
N ILE A 37 -46.79 23.52 -16.26
CA ILE A 37 -45.83 24.28 -17.05
C ILE A 37 -46.53 25.42 -17.80
N LEU A 38 -47.66 25.15 -18.46
CA LEU A 38 -48.43 26.16 -19.19
C LEU A 38 -49.00 27.24 -18.24
N ARG A 39 -49.43 26.87 -17.03
CA ARG A 39 -49.93 27.82 -16.02
C ARG A 39 -48.84 28.78 -15.53
N ILE A 40 -47.62 28.29 -15.35
CA ILE A 40 -46.50 29.08 -14.79
C ILE A 40 -45.77 29.86 -15.88
N GLY A 41 -45.68 29.31 -17.09
CA GLY A 41 -44.93 29.90 -18.20
C GLY A 41 -45.40 31.29 -18.64
N GLY A 42 -46.63 31.70 -18.31
CA GLY A 42 -47.10 33.06 -18.61
C GLY A 42 -46.41 34.18 -17.81
N ASN A 43 -45.53 33.86 -16.86
CA ASN A 43 -44.81 34.82 -16.03
C ASN A 43 -43.37 35.02 -16.54
N PRO A 44 -42.93 36.28 -16.79
CA PRO A 44 -41.57 36.61 -17.24
C PRO A 44 -40.43 36.21 -16.29
N GLU A 45 -40.72 35.74 -15.07
CA GLU A 45 -39.73 35.20 -14.13
C GLU A 45 -39.24 33.77 -14.50
N TYR A 46 -39.95 33.08 -15.40
CA TYR A 46 -39.74 31.66 -15.76
C TYR A 46 -39.63 31.41 -17.27
N ASP A 47 -38.47 31.70 -17.86
CA ASP A 47 -38.23 31.65 -19.32
C ASP A 47 -37.93 30.25 -19.91
N SER A 48 -37.78 29.24 -19.05
CA SER A 48 -37.44 27.88 -19.47
C SER A 48 -38.06 26.80 -18.58
N LEU A 49 -38.18 25.59 -19.13
CA LEU A 49 -38.52 24.39 -18.36
C LEU A 49 -37.59 24.20 -17.15
N ASP A 50 -36.31 24.52 -17.30
CA ASP A 50 -35.31 24.43 -16.24
C ASP A 50 -35.53 25.49 -15.15
N ASP A 51 -35.92 26.72 -15.51
CA ASP A 51 -36.32 27.77 -14.57
C ASP A 51 -37.56 27.38 -13.78
N ILE A 52 -38.61 26.91 -14.45
CA ILE A 52 -39.85 26.45 -13.79
C ILE A 52 -39.52 25.35 -12.78
N PHE A 53 -38.69 24.38 -13.14
CA PHE A 53 -38.36 23.33 -12.18
C PHE A 53 -37.50 23.83 -11.03
N THR A 54 -36.50 24.66 -11.30
CA THR A 54 -35.51 25.06 -10.30
C THR A 54 -36.06 26.11 -9.34
N LYS A 55 -36.77 27.12 -9.86
CA LYS A 55 -37.30 28.24 -9.09
C LYS A 55 -38.68 27.92 -8.49
N TYR A 56 -39.53 27.16 -9.19
CA TYR A 56 -40.89 26.86 -8.69
C TYR A 56 -41.00 25.45 -8.09
N VAL A 57 -40.63 24.39 -8.81
CA VAL A 57 -40.88 23.00 -8.36
C VAL A 57 -40.04 22.61 -7.15
N LEU A 58 -38.76 22.99 -7.10
CA LEU A 58 -37.88 22.66 -5.96
C LEU A 58 -38.26 23.41 -4.67
N VAL A 59 -38.93 24.55 -4.78
CA VAL A 59 -39.32 25.40 -3.64
C VAL A 59 -40.70 25.03 -3.11
N ASN A 60 -41.66 24.78 -4.01
CA ASN A 60 -43.09 24.65 -3.64
C ASN A 60 -43.56 23.21 -3.43
N TYR A 61 -42.71 22.19 -3.60
CA TYR A 61 -43.09 20.78 -3.44
C TYR A 61 -42.21 20.05 -2.42
N ALA A 62 -42.82 19.11 -1.68
CA ALA A 62 -42.13 18.26 -0.72
C ALA A 62 -41.03 17.39 -1.37
N LYS A 63 -39.93 17.13 -0.66
CA LYS A 63 -38.78 16.34 -1.14
C LYS A 63 -39.17 14.95 -1.67
N SER A 64 -40.18 14.32 -1.08
CA SER A 64 -40.73 13.03 -1.53
C SER A 64 -41.33 13.10 -2.95
N SER A 65 -41.98 14.22 -3.30
CA SER A 65 -42.66 14.43 -4.58
C SER A 65 -41.76 14.99 -5.69
N ILE A 66 -40.59 15.55 -5.34
CA ILE A 66 -39.64 16.11 -6.31
C ILE A 66 -39.16 15.04 -7.30
N ALA A 67 -39.01 13.78 -6.87
CA ALA A 67 -38.54 12.70 -7.74
C ALA A 67 -39.53 12.40 -8.87
N ASP A 68 -40.83 12.42 -8.58
CA ASP A 68 -41.89 12.16 -9.56
C ASP A 68 -42.08 13.36 -10.50
N LYS A 69 -42.02 14.58 -9.97
CA LYS A 69 -42.01 15.80 -10.81
C LYS A 69 -40.81 15.81 -11.75
N ARG A 70 -39.64 15.39 -11.29
CA ARG A 70 -38.42 15.25 -12.10
C ARG A 70 -38.59 14.21 -13.21
N PHE A 71 -39.33 13.15 -12.95
CA PHE A 71 -39.63 12.17 -13.99
C PHE A 71 -40.54 12.78 -15.06
N VAL A 72 -41.63 13.44 -14.64
CA VAL A 72 -42.61 14.07 -15.53
C VAL A 72 -41.98 15.15 -16.43
N PHE A 73 -41.25 16.10 -15.84
CA PHE A 73 -40.57 17.15 -16.61
C PHE A 73 -39.55 16.56 -17.60
N GLY A 74 -38.99 15.39 -17.28
CA GLY A 74 -37.95 14.72 -18.07
C GLY A 74 -38.54 14.11 -19.32
N MET A 75 -39.70 13.47 -19.18
CA MET A 75 -40.48 12.98 -20.31
C MET A 75 -40.88 14.11 -21.26
N ILE A 76 -41.37 15.22 -20.71
CA ILE A 76 -41.79 16.39 -21.49
C ILE A 76 -40.60 16.96 -22.26
N ARG A 77 -39.48 17.25 -21.57
CA ARG A 77 -38.25 17.78 -22.18
C ARG A 77 -37.72 16.87 -23.29
N THR A 78 -37.63 15.56 -23.03
CA THR A 78 -37.09 14.60 -24.00
C THR A 78 -37.92 14.58 -25.28
N TYR A 79 -39.25 14.58 -25.16
CA TYR A 79 -40.13 14.60 -26.32
C TYR A 79 -40.03 15.91 -27.11
N LEU A 80 -39.92 17.05 -26.41
CA LEU A 80 -39.76 18.35 -27.05
C LEU A 80 -38.45 18.45 -27.82
N GLU A 81 -37.35 17.94 -27.26
CA GLU A 81 -36.00 17.98 -27.85
C GLU A 81 -35.80 16.97 -28.96
N THR A 82 -36.36 15.75 -28.84
CA THR A 82 -36.04 14.63 -29.74
C THR A 82 -37.20 14.15 -30.60
N GLY A 83 -38.45 14.48 -30.26
CA GLY A 83 -39.65 13.91 -30.87
C GLY A 83 -39.89 12.43 -30.53
N LEU A 84 -39.04 11.84 -29.68
CA LEU A 84 -39.12 10.44 -29.26
C LEU A 84 -39.55 10.34 -27.81
N LEU A 85 -40.25 9.26 -27.45
CA LEU A 85 -40.56 8.96 -26.05
C LEU A 85 -39.29 8.58 -25.30
N LEU A 86 -39.28 8.82 -23.99
CA LEU A 86 -38.14 8.47 -23.12
C LEU A 86 -37.77 6.97 -23.16
N SER A 87 -38.72 6.10 -23.49
CA SER A 87 -38.50 4.66 -23.77
C SER A 87 -37.61 4.42 -24.97
N GLU A 88 -37.78 5.23 -26.01
CA GLU A 88 -37.19 5.05 -27.33
C GLU A 88 -35.74 5.58 -27.36
N THR A 89 -35.37 6.49 -26.46
CA THR A 89 -34.02 7.11 -26.41
C THR A 89 -32.98 6.28 -25.62
N GLY A 90 -33.23 4.99 -25.40
CA GLY A 90 -32.36 4.15 -24.58
C GLY A 90 -32.32 4.57 -23.10
N GLY A 91 -33.28 5.40 -22.66
CA GLY A 91 -33.53 5.60 -21.24
C GLY A 91 -32.63 6.60 -20.51
N LYS A 92 -31.82 7.37 -21.25
CA LYS A 92 -30.92 8.38 -20.67
C LYS A 92 -31.55 9.77 -20.65
N SER A 93 -32.57 9.99 -19.82
CA SER A 93 -32.87 11.34 -19.28
C SER A 93 -33.96 11.29 -18.21
N GLY A 94 -33.57 11.28 -16.93
CA GLY A 94 -34.39 12.00 -15.95
C GLY A 94 -34.31 13.49 -16.29
N PHE A 95 -35.31 14.31 -15.92
CA PHE A 95 -35.14 15.76 -15.98
C PHE A 95 -33.93 16.12 -15.12
N GLN A 96 -32.78 16.27 -15.75
CA GLN A 96 -31.66 16.89 -15.11
C GLN A 96 -31.97 18.36 -15.25
N VAL A 97 -32.67 18.91 -14.26
CA VAL A 97 -32.22 20.23 -13.83
C VAL A 97 -30.75 20.04 -13.61
N ALA A 98 -29.96 20.65 -14.47
CA ALA A 98 -28.60 20.98 -14.13
C ALA A 98 -28.75 21.69 -12.78
N ARG A 99 -28.54 20.95 -11.67
CA ARG A 99 -28.14 21.61 -10.44
C ARG A 99 -26.98 22.45 -10.93
N PRO A 100 -27.06 23.80 -10.87
CA PRO A 100 -26.11 24.60 -11.62
C PRO A 100 -24.77 24.03 -11.30
N SER A 101 -24.11 23.49 -12.33
CA SER A 101 -22.91 22.70 -12.09
C SER A 101 -21.99 23.57 -11.25
N THR A 102 -21.14 22.99 -10.39
CA THR A 102 -20.23 23.86 -9.62
C THR A 102 -19.52 24.85 -10.55
N TYR A 103 -19.21 24.41 -11.77
CA TYR A 103 -18.82 25.22 -12.91
C TYR A 103 -19.74 26.42 -13.21
N GLU A 104 -21.05 26.25 -13.41
CA GLU A 104 -21.98 27.36 -13.70
C GLU A 104 -22.02 28.43 -12.60
N LYS A 105 -21.87 28.02 -11.33
CA LYS A 105 -21.89 28.93 -10.17
C LYS A 105 -20.58 29.69 -9.95
N MET A 106 -19.50 29.29 -10.61
CA MET A 106 -18.19 29.88 -10.43
C MET A 106 -18.04 31.22 -11.16
N CYS A 107 -17.16 32.06 -10.64
CA CYS A 107 -16.70 33.26 -11.33
C CYS A 107 -16.08 32.95 -12.72
N ALA A 108 -16.06 33.96 -13.59
CA ALA A 108 -15.55 33.82 -14.96
C ALA A 108 -14.07 33.40 -15.02
N GLU A 109 -13.25 33.85 -14.06
CA GLU A 109 -11.82 33.50 -14.03
C GLU A 109 -11.61 32.01 -13.74
N TYR A 110 -12.36 31.42 -12.82
CA TYR A 110 -12.24 30.00 -12.51
C TYR A 110 -12.82 29.09 -13.59
N LYS A 111 -13.83 29.55 -14.34
CA LYS A 111 -14.35 28.85 -15.52
C LYS A 111 -13.25 28.64 -16.58
N LYS A 112 -12.43 29.68 -16.83
CA LYS A 112 -11.30 29.61 -17.77
C LYS A 112 -10.32 28.48 -17.47
N VAL A 113 -10.11 28.13 -16.19
CA VAL A 113 -9.22 27.02 -15.80
C VAL A 113 -9.75 25.68 -16.32
N ILE A 114 -11.06 25.47 -16.21
CA ILE A 114 -11.71 24.23 -16.62
C ILE A 114 -11.80 24.15 -18.14
N ASP A 115 -12.07 25.27 -18.81
CA ASP A 115 -12.17 25.33 -20.26
C ASP A 115 -10.82 25.11 -20.92
N LEU A 116 -9.77 25.79 -20.45
CA LEU A 116 -8.40 25.55 -20.91
C LEU A 116 -7.99 24.09 -20.74
N PHE A 117 -8.34 23.47 -19.61
CA PHE A 117 -8.05 22.06 -19.40
C PHE A 117 -8.77 21.15 -20.39
N LYS A 118 -10.05 21.43 -20.71
CA LYS A 118 -10.80 20.66 -21.70
C LYS A 118 -10.23 20.84 -23.10
N GLU A 119 -9.88 22.07 -23.48
CA GLU A 119 -9.27 22.41 -24.77
C GLU A 119 -7.95 21.65 -24.99
N VAL A 120 -7.02 21.73 -24.03
CA VAL A 120 -5.70 21.06 -24.11
C VAL A 120 -5.80 19.53 -24.15
N ASN A 121 -6.94 18.96 -23.73
CA ASN A 121 -7.16 17.52 -23.72
C ASN A 121 -8.27 17.07 -24.69
N ALA A 122 -8.75 17.94 -25.57
CA ALA A 122 -9.79 17.60 -26.54
C ALA A 122 -9.33 16.47 -27.49
N ASP A 123 -8.07 16.55 -27.92
CA ASP A 123 -7.46 15.56 -28.83
C ASP A 123 -6.85 14.35 -28.11
N LYS A 124 -6.91 14.31 -26.77
CA LYS A 124 -6.40 13.17 -26.01
C LYS A 124 -7.51 12.15 -25.79
N ASN A 125 -7.18 10.87 -25.89
CA ASN A 125 -8.07 9.73 -25.62
C ASN A 125 -8.41 9.57 -24.11
N ILE A 126 -8.91 10.62 -23.46
CA ILE A 126 -9.38 10.61 -22.08
C ILE A 126 -10.88 10.33 -22.08
N SER A 127 -11.34 9.31 -21.34
CA SER A 127 -12.76 9.00 -21.27
C SER A 127 -13.58 10.18 -20.70
N ALA A 128 -14.82 10.37 -21.17
CA ALA A 128 -15.72 11.41 -20.68
C ALA A 128 -15.92 11.36 -19.15
N SER A 129 -15.95 10.15 -18.57
CA SER A 129 -16.07 9.96 -17.12
C SER A 129 -14.83 10.45 -16.36
N THR A 130 -13.64 10.21 -16.91
CA THR A 130 -12.37 10.66 -16.36
C THR A 130 -12.24 12.17 -16.46
N MET A 131 -12.59 12.73 -17.62
CA MET A 131 -12.61 14.18 -17.86
C MET A 131 -13.54 14.90 -16.87
N SER A 132 -14.79 14.43 -16.77
CA SER A 132 -15.76 14.94 -15.80
C SER A 132 -15.22 14.88 -14.37
N SER A 133 -14.59 13.77 -14.01
CA SER A 133 -13.99 13.60 -12.68
C SER A 133 -12.83 14.56 -12.40
N TYR A 134 -12.01 14.94 -13.38
CA TYR A 134 -10.96 15.93 -13.22
C TYR A 134 -11.56 17.33 -13.07
N CYS A 135 -12.45 17.73 -13.98
CA CYS A 135 -13.10 19.03 -13.95
C CYS A 135 -13.89 19.25 -12.65
N SER A 136 -14.65 18.24 -12.20
CA SER A 136 -15.41 18.35 -10.95
C SER A 136 -14.51 18.52 -9.72
N ALA A 137 -13.34 17.87 -9.68
CA ALA A 137 -12.43 17.99 -8.54
C ALA A 137 -11.89 19.42 -8.39
N VAL A 138 -11.51 20.05 -9.51
CA VAL A 138 -11.02 21.44 -9.51
C VAL A 138 -12.15 22.44 -9.31
N ALA A 139 -13.31 22.22 -9.94
CA ALA A 139 -14.47 23.08 -9.78
C ALA A 139 -14.88 23.20 -8.30
N VAL A 140 -14.94 22.06 -7.60
CA VAL A 140 -15.27 22.04 -6.17
C VAL A 140 -14.23 22.77 -5.33
N LEU A 141 -12.93 22.65 -5.65
CA LEU A 141 -11.90 23.39 -4.92
C LEU A 141 -12.05 24.90 -5.09
N LEU A 142 -12.09 25.37 -6.35
CA LEU A 142 -12.13 26.79 -6.67
C LEU A 142 -13.43 27.46 -6.18
N PHE A 143 -14.56 26.78 -6.35
CA PHE A 143 -15.84 27.29 -5.83
C PHE A 143 -15.89 27.37 -4.31
N ARG A 144 -15.18 26.48 -3.60
CA ARG A 144 -15.06 26.58 -2.14
C ARG A 144 -14.18 27.75 -1.72
N MET A 145 -13.16 28.09 -2.49
CA MET A 145 -12.35 29.29 -2.24
C MET A 145 -13.21 30.56 -2.40
N GLU A 146 -14.05 30.58 -3.43
CA GLU A 146 -14.99 31.67 -3.68
C GLU A 146 -15.99 31.83 -2.52
N ILE A 147 -16.63 30.74 -2.06
CA ILE A 147 -17.63 30.82 -0.99
C ILE A 147 -17.01 31.12 0.39
N LEU A 148 -15.91 30.47 0.74
CA LEU A 148 -15.36 30.53 2.09
C LEU A 148 -14.51 31.78 2.33
N TYR A 149 -13.82 32.27 1.29
CA TYR A 149 -12.84 33.34 1.41
C TYR A 149 -13.12 34.53 0.49
N GLY A 150 -14.14 34.48 -0.37
CA GLY A 150 -14.46 35.56 -1.30
C GLY A 150 -13.44 35.74 -2.42
N ILE A 151 -12.53 34.79 -2.61
CA ILE A 151 -11.44 34.89 -3.57
C ILE A 151 -11.99 34.53 -4.95
N THR A 152 -11.78 35.44 -5.92
CA THR A 152 -12.26 35.26 -7.29
C THR A 152 -11.13 35.22 -8.31
N ARG A 153 -9.89 35.58 -7.90
CA ARG A 153 -8.69 35.53 -8.74
C ARG A 153 -7.75 34.41 -8.30
N LEU A 154 -7.00 33.83 -9.24
CA LEU A 154 -6.01 32.79 -8.93
C LEU A 154 -4.77 33.34 -8.20
N GLU A 155 -4.44 34.61 -8.45
CA GLU A 155 -3.26 35.31 -7.90
C GLU A 155 -3.42 35.68 -6.43
N ASP A 156 -4.65 35.75 -5.93
CA ASP A 156 -4.96 36.09 -4.54
C ASP A 156 -5.06 34.85 -3.64
N ILE A 157 -4.94 33.65 -4.22
CA ILE A 157 -4.99 32.40 -3.46
C ILE A 157 -3.67 32.21 -2.70
N GLU A 158 -3.78 32.13 -1.37
CA GLU A 158 -2.68 31.84 -0.46
C GLU A 158 -2.76 30.39 0.06
N GLU A 159 -1.73 29.94 0.76
CA GLU A 159 -1.63 28.55 1.24
C GLU A 159 -2.74 28.22 2.25
N GLU A 160 -3.09 29.15 3.15
CA GLU A 160 -4.17 28.97 4.13
C GLU A 160 -5.53 28.76 3.46
N HIS A 161 -5.81 29.51 2.40
CA HIS A 161 -7.02 29.41 1.59
C HIS A 161 -7.11 28.05 0.89
N LEU A 162 -5.99 27.58 0.32
CA LEU A 162 -5.91 26.27 -0.33
C LEU A 162 -6.11 25.13 0.68
N LEU A 163 -5.42 25.16 1.82
CA LEU A 163 -5.49 24.12 2.84
C LEU A 163 -6.88 24.06 3.48
N GLY A 164 -7.48 25.22 3.77
CA GLY A 164 -8.85 25.29 4.29
C GLY A 164 -9.89 24.79 3.28
N ALA A 165 -9.76 25.15 2.00
CA ALA A 165 -10.66 24.67 0.95
C ALA A 165 -10.52 23.16 0.67
N LEU A 166 -9.37 22.56 0.99
CA LEU A 166 -9.15 21.11 0.92
C LEU A 166 -9.75 20.35 2.11
N ILE A 167 -10.18 21.01 3.19
CA ILE A 167 -10.88 20.38 4.30
C ILE A 167 -12.38 20.44 4.04
N SER A 168 -13.05 19.30 4.00
CA SER A 168 -14.50 19.17 3.85
C SER A 168 -15.24 19.80 5.04
N THR A 169 -16.51 20.17 4.87
CA THR A 169 -17.34 20.80 5.92
C THR A 169 -17.53 19.89 7.14
N ASP A 170 -17.26 18.59 7.01
CA ASP A 170 -17.24 17.60 8.09
C ASP A 170 -15.86 17.45 8.77
N GLY A 171 -14.92 18.37 8.52
CA GLY A 171 -13.57 18.36 9.08
C GLY A 171 -12.61 17.35 8.44
N LYS A 172 -13.02 16.63 7.39
CA LYS A 172 -12.16 15.64 6.71
C LYS A 172 -11.36 16.25 5.57
N SER A 173 -10.05 16.01 5.52
CA SER A 173 -9.22 16.43 4.39
C SER A 173 -9.61 15.71 3.08
N ALA A 174 -9.43 16.41 1.96
CA ALA A 174 -9.62 15.88 0.63
C ALA A 174 -8.76 14.62 0.39
N SER A 175 -9.31 13.66 -0.36
CA SER A 175 -8.59 12.42 -0.66
C SER A 175 -7.35 12.68 -1.52
N ARG A 176 -6.32 11.84 -1.38
CA ARG A 176 -5.11 11.89 -2.22
C ARG A 176 -5.44 11.88 -3.72
N ASP A 177 -6.39 11.06 -4.14
CA ASP A 177 -6.79 10.95 -5.54
C ASP A 177 -7.43 12.26 -6.03
N THR A 178 -8.27 12.89 -5.20
CA THR A 178 -8.80 14.23 -5.48
C THR A 178 -7.69 15.26 -5.66
N ILE A 179 -6.68 15.27 -4.78
CA ILE A 179 -5.57 16.21 -4.88
C ILE A 179 -4.71 15.94 -6.13
N LEU A 180 -4.45 14.68 -6.46
CA LEU A 180 -3.72 14.33 -7.69
C LEU A 180 -4.48 14.73 -8.96
N ARG A 181 -5.80 14.60 -8.96
CA ARG A 181 -6.68 15.08 -10.04
C ARG A 181 -6.57 16.59 -10.20
N ILE A 182 -6.64 17.34 -9.09
CA ILE A 182 -6.49 18.79 -9.09
C ILE A 182 -5.09 19.19 -9.58
N ALA A 183 -4.04 18.56 -9.05
CA ALA A 183 -2.67 18.84 -9.44
C ALA A 183 -2.41 18.50 -10.93
N TYR A 184 -3.05 17.45 -11.46
CA TYR A 184 -2.96 17.12 -12.88
C TYR A 184 -3.55 18.21 -13.77
N VAL A 185 -4.73 18.72 -13.41
CA VAL A 185 -5.38 19.83 -14.12
C VAL A 185 -4.50 21.07 -14.06
N LEU A 186 -4.09 21.50 -12.87
CA LEU A 186 -3.26 22.70 -12.68
C LEU A 186 -1.91 22.59 -13.39
N ARG A 187 -1.28 21.41 -13.41
CA ARG A 187 -0.04 21.18 -14.16
C ARG A 187 -0.26 21.30 -15.66
N THR A 188 -1.36 20.74 -16.17
CA THR A 188 -1.70 20.84 -17.59
C THR A 188 -1.93 22.30 -17.99
N CYS A 189 -2.69 23.05 -17.18
CA CYS A 189 -2.91 24.48 -17.41
C CYS A 189 -1.60 25.30 -17.28
N SER A 190 -0.73 24.96 -16.33
CA SER A 190 0.59 25.61 -16.18
C SER A 190 1.52 25.39 -17.36
N MET A 191 1.37 24.28 -18.09
CA MET A 191 2.16 24.01 -19.30
C MET A 191 1.59 24.71 -20.53
N ALA A 192 0.27 24.92 -20.56
CA ALA A 192 -0.42 25.55 -21.67
C ALA A 192 -0.52 27.09 -21.55
N SER A 193 -0.34 27.65 -20.35
CA SER A 193 -0.49 29.08 -20.07
C SER A 193 0.77 29.68 -19.43
N SER A 194 1.09 30.92 -19.79
CA SER A 194 2.16 31.71 -19.17
C SER A 194 1.82 32.24 -17.77
N ASN A 195 0.61 31.99 -17.26
CA ASN A 195 0.20 32.45 -15.94
C ASN A 195 0.94 31.67 -14.82
N LYS A 196 1.79 32.37 -14.08
CA LYS A 196 2.59 31.80 -12.98
C LYS A 196 1.74 31.33 -11.79
N ALA A 197 0.48 31.76 -11.67
CA ALA A 197 -0.42 31.35 -10.59
C ALA A 197 -0.62 29.84 -10.54
N TYR A 198 -0.69 29.15 -11.69
CA TYR A 198 -0.85 27.69 -11.73
C TYR A 198 0.35 26.97 -11.09
N ALA A 199 1.57 27.38 -11.43
CA ALA A 199 2.79 26.84 -10.87
C ALA A 199 2.90 27.13 -9.37
N ARG A 200 2.49 28.33 -8.93
CA ARG A 200 2.45 28.73 -7.52
C ARG A 200 1.50 27.84 -6.71
N LEU A 201 0.27 27.63 -7.21
CA LEU A 201 -0.72 26.76 -6.55
C LEU A 201 -0.22 25.32 -6.41
N LEU A 202 0.49 24.79 -7.41
CA LEU A 202 1.08 23.45 -7.35
C LEU A 202 2.08 23.26 -6.20
N LEU A 203 2.78 24.33 -5.81
CA LEU A 203 3.78 24.31 -4.76
C LEU A 203 3.17 24.43 -3.35
N MET A 204 1.96 25.01 -3.27
CA MET A 204 1.19 25.14 -2.02
C MET A 204 0.53 23.82 -1.59
N PHE A 205 0.39 22.81 -2.46
CA PHE A 205 -0.22 21.52 -2.07
C PHE A 205 0.63 20.78 -1.04
N PRO A 206 0.04 20.21 0.02
CA PRO A 206 0.77 19.44 1.02
C PRO A 206 1.51 18.24 0.39
N GLU A 207 2.61 17.80 1.03
CA GLU A 207 3.25 16.55 0.60
C GLU A 207 2.24 15.42 0.75
N LEU A 208 1.78 14.89 -0.38
CA LEU A 208 0.75 13.86 -0.35
C LEU A 208 1.31 12.62 0.33
N PRO A 209 0.67 12.15 1.42
CA PRO A 209 1.13 10.96 2.12
C PRO A 209 1.23 9.84 1.09
N PRO A 210 2.39 9.17 0.98
CA PRO A 210 2.66 8.22 -0.08
C PRO A 210 1.54 7.20 -0.22
N HIS A 211 1.19 6.90 -1.48
CA HIS A 211 0.01 6.14 -1.83
C HIS A 211 0.03 4.77 -1.15
N ARG A 212 -0.82 4.58 -0.14
CA ARG A 212 -1.07 3.26 0.43
C ARG A 212 -1.91 2.45 -0.54
N LYS A 213 -1.29 1.54 -1.27
CA LYS A 213 -2.06 0.52 -2.02
C LYS A 213 -2.78 -0.33 -0.99
N LYS A 214 -4.09 -0.09 -0.83
CA LYS A 214 -4.92 -0.86 0.09
C LYS A 214 -5.04 -2.31 -0.39
N LEU A 215 -5.14 -3.23 0.56
CA LEU A 215 -5.51 -4.61 0.25
C LEU A 215 -6.87 -4.64 -0.47
N TYR A 216 -6.92 -5.46 -1.52
CA TYR A 216 -8.16 -5.76 -2.20
C TYR A 216 -8.99 -6.68 -1.32
N ASP A 217 -10.30 -6.42 -1.37
CA ASP A 217 -11.27 -7.18 -0.61
C ASP A 217 -11.68 -8.40 -1.44
N TYR A 218 -11.86 -9.54 -0.79
CA TYR A 218 -12.19 -10.83 -1.42
C TYR A 218 -13.26 -11.51 -0.59
N LEU A 219 -14.09 -12.35 -1.20
CA LEU A 219 -15.06 -13.14 -0.44
C LEU A 219 -14.30 -14.19 0.35
N LYS A 220 -14.52 -14.22 1.67
CA LYS A 220 -14.06 -15.35 2.49
C LYS A 220 -14.83 -16.61 2.09
N PRO A 221 -14.30 -17.82 2.36
CA PRO A 221 -14.99 -19.07 2.01
C PRO A 221 -16.43 -19.15 2.55
N ASP A 222 -16.65 -18.71 3.79
CA ASP A 222 -17.99 -18.69 4.41
C ASP A 222 -18.92 -17.63 3.79
N GLU A 223 -18.38 -16.49 3.36
CA GLU A 223 -19.13 -15.45 2.64
C GLU A 223 -19.51 -15.92 1.25
N GLU A 224 -18.63 -16.63 0.57
CA GLU A 224 -18.86 -17.19 -0.76
C GLU A 224 -20.00 -18.23 -0.74
N GLU A 225 -19.99 -19.14 0.22
CA GLU A 225 -21.06 -20.13 0.42
C GLU A 225 -22.42 -19.42 0.62
N LYS A 226 -22.50 -18.47 1.56
CA LYS A 226 -23.73 -17.70 1.83
C LYS A 226 -24.22 -16.92 0.60
N VAL A 227 -23.31 -16.36 -0.20
CA VAL A 227 -23.64 -15.67 -1.44
C VAL A 227 -24.25 -16.64 -2.45
N LEU A 228 -23.64 -17.82 -2.63
CA LEU A 228 -24.16 -18.84 -3.54
C LEU A 228 -25.53 -19.32 -3.09
N GLU A 229 -25.72 -19.61 -1.80
CA GLU A 229 -27.00 -20.01 -1.23
C GLU A 229 -28.12 -19.03 -1.61
N VAL A 230 -27.95 -17.73 -1.40
CA VAL A 230 -28.99 -16.75 -1.74
C VAL A 230 -29.19 -16.54 -3.24
N LEU A 231 -28.17 -16.76 -4.07
CA LEU A 231 -28.29 -16.67 -5.53
C LEU A 231 -29.04 -17.87 -6.11
N PHE A 232 -28.94 -19.04 -5.50
CA PHE A 232 -29.64 -20.26 -5.94
C PHE A 232 -31.01 -20.43 -5.27
N ASP A 233 -31.19 -19.93 -4.05
CA ASP A 233 -32.48 -19.98 -3.36
C ASP A 233 -33.52 -19.06 -4.03
N LYS A 234 -34.73 -19.60 -4.24
CA LYS A 234 -35.89 -18.85 -4.74
C LYS A 234 -36.59 -18.06 -3.65
N LYS A 235 -36.35 -18.38 -2.37
CA LYS A 235 -36.96 -17.73 -1.20
C LYS A 235 -36.08 -16.64 -0.57
N SER A 236 -34.91 -16.35 -1.15
CA SER A 236 -33.94 -15.36 -0.64
C SER A 236 -34.41 -13.89 -0.68
N GLY A 237 -35.61 -13.61 -1.19
CA GLY A 237 -36.15 -12.26 -1.34
C GLY A 237 -35.49 -11.44 -2.46
N LEU A 238 -34.54 -12.02 -3.21
CA LEU A 238 -33.94 -11.40 -4.38
C LEU A 238 -34.84 -11.55 -5.61
N SER A 239 -34.91 -10.51 -6.45
CA SER A 239 -35.62 -10.62 -7.72
C SER A 239 -34.89 -11.56 -8.69
N TYR A 240 -35.56 -12.04 -9.74
CA TYR A 240 -34.91 -12.80 -10.81
C TYR A 240 -33.80 -11.97 -11.47
N ARG A 241 -34.02 -10.67 -11.65
CA ARG A 241 -32.98 -9.75 -12.14
C ARG A 241 -31.76 -9.70 -11.23
N ASP A 242 -31.97 -9.54 -9.93
CA ASP A 242 -30.87 -9.42 -8.97
C ASP A 242 -30.04 -10.74 -8.92
N ARG A 243 -30.69 -11.91 -9.00
CA ARG A 243 -30.03 -13.21 -9.09
C ARG A 243 -29.27 -13.42 -10.40
N ALA A 244 -29.85 -13.03 -11.54
CA ALA A 244 -29.19 -13.12 -12.84
C ALA A 244 -27.93 -12.24 -12.90
N ILE A 245 -28.02 -10.99 -12.42
CA ILE A 245 -26.86 -10.08 -12.32
C ILE A 245 -25.79 -10.66 -11.38
N GLY A 246 -26.21 -11.20 -10.22
CA GLY A 246 -25.30 -11.80 -9.25
C GLY A 246 -24.56 -13.01 -9.79
N LYS A 247 -25.26 -13.97 -10.40
CA LYS A 247 -24.68 -15.17 -11.03
C LYS A 247 -23.76 -14.81 -12.18
N LEU A 248 -24.18 -13.89 -13.05
CA LEU A 248 -23.33 -13.42 -14.14
C LEU A 248 -22.03 -12.82 -13.59
N ALA A 249 -22.12 -11.90 -12.64
CA ALA A 249 -20.93 -11.28 -12.06
C ALA A 249 -20.00 -12.26 -11.34
N TYR A 250 -20.58 -13.23 -10.62
CA TYR A 250 -19.83 -14.23 -9.87
C TYR A 250 -19.10 -15.23 -10.80
N TYR A 251 -19.77 -15.75 -11.82
CA TYR A 251 -19.21 -16.80 -12.69
C TYR A 251 -18.36 -16.28 -13.85
N THR A 252 -18.45 -15.00 -14.22
CA THR A 252 -17.68 -14.46 -15.37
C THR A 252 -16.73 -13.34 -15.00
N GLY A 253 -16.84 -12.75 -13.79
CA GLY A 253 -16.01 -11.63 -13.37
C GLY A 253 -16.14 -10.37 -14.23
N MET A 254 -17.21 -10.23 -15.04
CA MET A 254 -17.46 -9.06 -15.88
C MET A 254 -17.49 -7.75 -15.07
N ARG A 255 -17.05 -6.64 -15.67
CA ARG A 255 -17.13 -5.35 -14.96
C ARG A 255 -18.57 -4.87 -14.91
N ARG A 256 -18.87 -4.12 -13.86
CA ARG A 256 -20.18 -3.50 -13.61
C ARG A 256 -20.77 -2.74 -14.81
N LEU A 257 -19.95 -1.96 -15.52
CA LEU A 257 -20.44 -1.20 -16.68
C LEU A 257 -20.64 -2.08 -17.91
N ASP A 258 -19.90 -3.18 -18.03
CA ASP A 258 -20.07 -4.13 -19.13
C ASP A 258 -21.39 -4.90 -18.93
N ILE A 259 -21.67 -5.37 -17.70
CA ILE A 259 -22.96 -6.00 -17.36
C ILE A 259 -24.14 -5.04 -17.59
N ALA A 260 -23.99 -3.76 -17.22
CA ALA A 260 -25.03 -2.76 -17.39
C ALA A 260 -25.39 -2.48 -18.85
N ASN A 261 -24.44 -2.64 -19.77
CA ASN A 261 -24.61 -2.38 -21.20
C ASN A 261 -24.73 -3.65 -22.04
N LEU A 262 -24.80 -4.83 -21.42
CA LEU A 262 -24.91 -6.11 -22.10
C LEU A 262 -26.21 -6.16 -22.90
N LYS A 263 -26.12 -6.49 -24.20
CA LYS A 263 -27.25 -6.67 -25.11
C LYS A 263 -27.52 -8.15 -25.38
N PHE A 264 -28.71 -8.47 -25.91
CA PHE A 264 -29.03 -9.84 -26.31
C PHE A 264 -28.12 -10.36 -27.42
N ASP A 265 -27.76 -9.52 -28.39
CA ASP A 265 -26.81 -9.86 -29.48
C ASP A 265 -25.40 -10.22 -28.98
N ASN A 266 -25.09 -9.91 -27.72
CA ASN A 266 -23.82 -10.29 -27.12
C ASN A 266 -23.83 -11.73 -26.58
N ILE A 267 -24.99 -12.37 -26.46
CA ILE A 267 -25.14 -13.68 -25.80
C ILE A 267 -25.48 -14.73 -26.84
N ASP A 268 -24.56 -15.68 -27.04
CA ASP A 268 -24.81 -16.89 -27.81
C ASP A 268 -25.15 -18.02 -26.81
N LEU A 269 -26.44 -18.33 -26.70
CA LEU A 269 -26.92 -19.38 -25.80
C LEU A 269 -26.58 -20.80 -26.30
N GLU A 270 -26.39 -21.00 -27.61
CA GLU A 270 -26.04 -22.30 -28.17
C GLU A 270 -24.58 -22.67 -27.91
N LYS A 271 -23.69 -21.68 -28.02
CA LYS A 271 -22.26 -21.83 -27.71
C LYS A 271 -21.93 -21.63 -26.23
N GLU A 272 -22.89 -21.18 -25.42
CA GLU A 272 -22.68 -20.76 -24.04
C GLU A 272 -21.60 -19.66 -23.90
N GLU A 273 -21.59 -18.69 -24.81
CA GLU A 273 -20.58 -17.62 -24.89
C GLU A 273 -21.18 -16.21 -24.81
N ILE A 274 -20.46 -15.27 -24.20
CA ILE A 274 -20.77 -13.84 -24.23
C ILE A 274 -19.64 -13.08 -24.93
N HIS A 275 -20.00 -12.34 -25.97
CA HIS A 275 -19.11 -11.57 -26.83
C HIS A 275 -19.40 -10.06 -26.68
N PHE A 276 -18.43 -9.27 -26.19
CA PHE A 276 -18.63 -7.84 -25.99
C PHE A 276 -17.33 -7.03 -26.06
N VAL A 277 -17.46 -5.74 -26.39
CA VAL A 277 -16.37 -4.77 -26.28
C VAL A 277 -16.39 -4.16 -24.88
N GLN A 278 -15.29 -4.32 -24.16
CA GLN A 278 -15.17 -3.85 -22.79
C GLN A 278 -15.11 -2.32 -22.71
N GLN A 279 -15.99 -1.72 -21.92
CA GLN A 279 -16.19 -0.26 -21.89
C GLN A 279 -14.96 0.52 -21.38
N LYS A 280 -14.14 -0.08 -20.50
CA LYS A 280 -12.99 0.62 -19.89
C LYS A 280 -11.75 0.58 -20.78
N THR A 281 -11.53 -0.50 -21.50
CA THR A 281 -10.27 -0.80 -22.19
C THR A 281 -10.41 -0.80 -23.71
N GLY A 282 -11.63 -0.91 -24.24
CA GLY A 282 -11.89 -1.05 -25.67
C GLY A 282 -11.52 -2.42 -26.24
N ILE A 283 -11.20 -3.39 -25.40
CA ILE A 283 -10.80 -4.74 -25.82
C ILE A 283 -12.05 -5.58 -26.10
N GLU A 284 -12.06 -6.30 -27.22
CA GLU A 284 -13.02 -7.35 -27.52
C GLU A 284 -12.77 -8.58 -26.66
N ILE A 285 -13.82 -9.06 -26.00
CA ILE A 285 -13.76 -10.18 -25.06
C ILE A 285 -14.84 -11.18 -25.40
N THR A 286 -14.43 -12.43 -25.51
CA THR A 286 -15.31 -13.61 -25.55
C THR A 286 -15.10 -14.39 -24.26
N ILE A 287 -16.18 -14.65 -23.52
CA ILE A 287 -16.13 -15.42 -22.27
C ILE A 287 -17.18 -16.53 -22.29
N PRO A 288 -16.81 -17.78 -21.94
CA PRO A 288 -17.79 -18.82 -21.71
C PRO A 288 -18.55 -18.55 -20.41
N PHE A 289 -19.81 -19.00 -20.32
CA PHE A 289 -20.61 -18.93 -19.10
C PHE A 289 -21.23 -20.28 -18.76
N LYS A 290 -21.41 -20.56 -17.46
CA LYS A 290 -22.09 -21.79 -17.01
C LYS A 290 -23.58 -21.74 -17.32
N THR A 291 -24.20 -22.87 -17.59
CA THR A 291 -25.67 -23.00 -17.79
C THR A 291 -26.49 -22.36 -16.66
N ALA A 292 -25.98 -22.35 -15.42
CA ALA A 292 -26.61 -21.64 -14.29
C ALA A 292 -26.79 -20.12 -14.51
N VAL A 293 -25.88 -19.48 -15.26
CA VAL A 293 -25.98 -18.07 -15.67
C VAL A 293 -27.02 -17.92 -16.77
N GLY A 294 -26.96 -18.75 -17.82
CA GLY A 294 -27.93 -18.75 -18.92
C GLY A 294 -29.36 -18.93 -18.42
N ASN A 295 -29.59 -19.95 -17.59
CA ASN A 295 -30.89 -20.22 -16.97
C ASN A 295 -31.40 -19.05 -16.12
N ALA A 296 -30.51 -18.36 -15.40
CA ALA A 296 -30.90 -17.20 -14.61
C ALA A 296 -31.29 -16.00 -15.48
N ILE A 297 -30.59 -15.79 -16.61
CA ILE A 297 -30.95 -14.76 -17.59
C ILE A 297 -32.30 -15.09 -18.23
N VAL A 298 -32.50 -16.34 -18.66
CA VAL A 298 -33.77 -16.82 -19.23
C VAL A 298 -34.92 -16.66 -18.22
N ASP A 299 -34.72 -17.07 -16.96
CA ASP A 299 -35.70 -16.89 -15.89
C ASP A 299 -36.09 -15.43 -15.69
N TYR A 300 -35.11 -14.52 -15.69
CA TYR A 300 -35.38 -13.09 -15.60
C TYR A 300 -36.18 -12.58 -16.79
N VAL A 301 -35.76 -12.95 -18.01
CA VAL A 301 -36.42 -12.53 -19.26
C VAL A 301 -37.87 -13.02 -19.31
N ALA A 302 -38.12 -14.26 -18.92
CA ALA A 302 -39.44 -14.88 -18.98
C ALA A 302 -40.38 -14.42 -17.85
N LYS A 303 -39.87 -14.15 -16.65
CA LYS A 303 -40.71 -13.99 -15.43
C LYS A 303 -40.79 -12.57 -14.88
N GLU A 304 -39.80 -11.72 -15.12
CA GLU A 304 -39.72 -10.38 -14.51
C GLU A 304 -39.51 -9.26 -15.54
N ARG A 305 -38.86 -9.55 -16.66
CA ARG A 305 -38.54 -8.54 -17.67
C ARG A 305 -39.77 -8.21 -18.52
N THR A 306 -40.08 -6.93 -18.67
CA THR A 306 -41.12 -6.48 -19.59
C THR A 306 -40.75 -6.81 -21.05
N PRO A 307 -41.63 -7.48 -21.82
CA PRO A 307 -41.38 -7.79 -23.23
C PRO A 307 -41.20 -6.54 -24.10
N ASN A 308 -40.40 -6.64 -25.18
CA ASN A 308 -40.22 -5.62 -26.23
C ASN A 308 -39.82 -4.21 -25.74
N LYS A 309 -39.16 -4.09 -24.59
CA LYS A 309 -38.62 -2.82 -24.08
C LYS A 309 -37.10 -2.89 -24.00
N GLY A 310 -36.39 -1.98 -24.67
CA GLY A 310 -34.92 -1.80 -24.59
C GLY A 310 -34.07 -2.96 -25.14
N GLU A 311 -32.94 -2.63 -25.75
CA GLU A 311 -31.98 -3.60 -26.33
C GLU A 311 -31.10 -4.31 -25.28
N GLN A 312 -30.94 -3.68 -24.11
CA GLN A 312 -30.10 -4.21 -23.04
C GLN A 312 -30.79 -5.39 -22.34
N VAL A 313 -30.01 -6.39 -21.94
CA VAL A 313 -30.51 -7.56 -21.22
C VAL A 313 -31.20 -7.10 -19.93
N PHE A 314 -30.51 -6.30 -19.11
CA PHE A 314 -31.02 -5.86 -17.81
C PHE A 314 -31.61 -4.45 -17.85
N LEU A 315 -32.87 -4.34 -17.42
CA LEU A 315 -33.59 -3.07 -17.36
C LEU A 315 -33.72 -2.54 -15.93
N SER A 316 -33.93 -1.24 -15.81
CA SER A 316 -34.39 -0.55 -14.60
C SER A 316 -35.85 -0.90 -14.29
N THR A 317 -36.23 -0.89 -13.01
CA THR A 317 -37.63 -1.09 -12.59
C THR A 317 -38.51 0.13 -12.85
N LYS A 318 -37.91 1.31 -13.09
CA LYS A 318 -38.66 2.54 -13.34
C LYS A 318 -39.13 2.55 -14.79
N LYS A 319 -40.42 2.75 -15.03
CA LYS A 319 -40.95 3.07 -16.37
C LYS A 319 -40.19 4.30 -16.93
N PRO A 320 -39.77 4.31 -18.20
CA PRO A 320 -40.15 3.39 -19.28
C PRO A 320 -39.23 2.18 -19.45
N TYR A 321 -38.65 1.70 -18.35
CA TYR A 321 -37.72 0.57 -18.28
C TYR A 321 -36.43 0.83 -19.08
N PRO A 322 -35.71 1.93 -18.78
CA PRO A 322 -34.42 2.20 -19.38
C PRO A 322 -33.41 1.10 -19.00
N GLY A 323 -32.30 1.01 -19.72
CA GLY A 323 -31.16 0.20 -19.30
C GLY A 323 -30.80 0.40 -17.84
N ILE A 324 -30.43 -0.69 -17.16
CA ILE A 324 -29.94 -0.58 -15.80
C ILE A 324 -28.63 0.23 -15.79
N THR A 325 -28.48 1.13 -14.82
CA THR A 325 -27.25 1.93 -14.70
C THR A 325 -26.21 1.22 -13.86
N GLY A 326 -24.92 1.52 -14.08
CA GLY A 326 -23.86 0.99 -13.21
C GLY A 326 -24.05 1.33 -11.72
N VAL A 327 -24.68 2.46 -11.39
CA VAL A 327 -25.01 2.81 -10.00
C VAL A 327 -26.06 1.84 -9.43
N ALA A 328 -27.07 1.47 -10.22
CA ALA A 328 -28.08 0.51 -9.80
C ALA A 328 -27.49 -0.89 -9.58
N LEU A 329 -26.53 -1.35 -10.39
CA LEU A 329 -25.84 -2.62 -10.11
C LEU A 329 -25.06 -2.59 -8.78
N GLY A 330 -24.48 -1.44 -8.41
CA GLY A 330 -23.85 -1.29 -7.09
C GLY A 330 -24.85 -1.51 -5.95
N ARG A 331 -26.11 -1.11 -6.13
CA ARG A 331 -27.20 -1.40 -5.18
C ARG A 331 -27.64 -2.86 -5.24
N THR A 332 -27.61 -3.50 -6.41
CA THR A 332 -27.87 -4.95 -6.52
C THR A 332 -26.86 -5.77 -5.72
N SER A 333 -25.55 -5.47 -5.78
CA SER A 333 -24.58 -6.12 -4.87
C SER A 333 -24.89 -5.89 -3.39
N GLN A 334 -25.37 -4.70 -3.00
CA GLN A 334 -25.77 -4.42 -1.62
C GLN A 334 -26.95 -5.29 -1.19
N LYS A 335 -27.94 -5.49 -2.07
CA LYS A 335 -29.07 -6.38 -1.80
C LYS A 335 -28.63 -7.83 -1.64
N ILE A 336 -27.74 -8.32 -2.51
CA ILE A 336 -27.21 -9.70 -2.42
C ILE A 336 -26.52 -9.90 -1.07
N PHE A 337 -25.61 -8.99 -0.70
CA PHE A 337 -24.92 -9.08 0.60
C PHE A 337 -25.87 -8.95 1.79
N LYS A 338 -26.94 -8.14 1.67
CA LYS A 338 -28.00 -8.06 2.67
C LYS A 338 -28.80 -9.35 2.81
N ALA A 339 -29.17 -9.98 1.69
CA ALA A 339 -29.85 -11.28 1.71
C ALA A 339 -28.96 -12.36 2.35
N ALA A 340 -27.66 -12.35 2.05
CA ALA A 340 -26.67 -13.28 2.61
C ALA A 340 -26.25 -12.95 4.05
N SER A 341 -26.75 -11.86 4.65
CA SER A 341 -26.35 -11.38 5.99
C SER A 341 -24.83 -11.16 6.17
N ILE A 342 -24.13 -10.76 5.10
CA ILE A 342 -22.69 -10.47 5.13
C ILE A 342 -22.42 -8.98 4.84
N ARG A 343 -21.25 -8.48 5.27
CA ARG A 343 -20.69 -7.17 4.86
C ARG A 343 -21.64 -5.97 5.06
N GLN A 344 -22.39 -5.95 6.18
CA GLN A 344 -23.34 -4.88 6.50
C GLN A 344 -22.68 -3.61 7.08
N GLU A 345 -21.42 -3.70 7.51
CA GLU A 345 -20.67 -2.57 8.06
C GLU A 345 -20.40 -1.47 7.02
N VAL A 346 -20.46 -0.22 7.48
CA VAL A 346 -20.20 0.96 6.64
C VAL A 346 -18.77 0.88 6.07
N GLY A 347 -18.67 0.88 4.74
CA GLY A 347 -17.38 0.88 4.03
C GLY A 347 -16.81 -0.51 3.69
N ARG A 348 -17.38 -1.61 4.22
CA ARG A 348 -17.01 -2.99 3.80
C ARG A 348 -17.68 -3.45 2.50
N ASN A 349 -18.73 -2.75 2.07
CA ASN A 349 -19.42 -3.06 0.84
C ASN A 349 -18.73 -2.40 -0.37
N ARG A 350 -17.78 -3.09 -0.99
CA ARG A 350 -17.04 -2.59 -2.17
C ARG A 350 -17.76 -2.80 -3.51
N GLY A 351 -19.03 -3.16 -3.48
CA GLY A 351 -19.90 -3.32 -4.65
C GLY A 351 -19.48 -4.48 -5.57
N MET A 352 -19.94 -4.43 -6.83
CA MET A 352 -19.75 -5.49 -7.83
C MET A 352 -18.31 -5.93 -8.10
N HIS A 353 -17.30 -5.11 -7.75
CA HIS A 353 -15.90 -5.48 -7.95
C HIS A 353 -15.47 -6.67 -7.10
N VAL A 354 -16.11 -6.92 -5.96
CA VAL A 354 -15.82 -8.07 -5.09
C VAL A 354 -16.01 -9.40 -5.82
N PHE A 355 -17.07 -9.55 -6.62
CA PHE A 355 -17.31 -10.76 -7.41
C PHE A 355 -16.21 -11.00 -8.46
N ARG A 356 -15.75 -9.93 -9.12
CA ARG A 356 -14.63 -10.01 -10.04
C ARG A 356 -13.31 -10.38 -9.34
N HIS A 357 -13.08 -9.85 -8.14
CA HIS A 357 -11.94 -10.26 -7.34
C HIS A 357 -12.00 -11.75 -7.02
N ASN A 358 -13.16 -12.24 -6.62
CA ASN A 358 -13.37 -13.66 -6.34
C ASN A 358 -13.09 -14.52 -7.59
N PHE A 359 -13.72 -14.20 -8.72
CA PHE A 359 -13.53 -14.93 -9.98
C PHE A 359 -12.07 -15.01 -10.41
N VAL A 360 -11.35 -13.88 -10.39
CA VAL A 360 -9.92 -13.88 -10.77
C VAL A 360 -9.09 -14.67 -9.78
N SER A 361 -9.39 -14.58 -8.49
CA SER A 361 -8.64 -15.30 -7.45
C SER A 361 -8.87 -16.81 -7.55
N ASP A 362 -10.09 -17.25 -7.85
CA ASP A 362 -10.44 -18.66 -8.08
C ASP A 362 -9.76 -19.25 -9.33
N LEU A 363 -9.60 -18.48 -10.40
CA LEU A 363 -8.83 -18.94 -11.57
C LEU A 363 -7.34 -19.08 -11.24
N ILE A 364 -6.80 -18.11 -10.49
CA ILE A 364 -5.40 -18.10 -10.09
C ILE A 364 -5.11 -19.26 -9.13
N SER A 365 -5.99 -19.53 -8.16
CA SER A 365 -5.84 -20.66 -7.22
C SER A 365 -5.93 -22.03 -7.88
N LYS A 366 -6.44 -22.11 -9.11
CA LYS A 366 -6.47 -23.31 -9.97
C LYS A 366 -5.31 -23.39 -10.95
N ASP A 367 -4.23 -22.64 -10.71
CA ASP A 367 -3.03 -22.58 -11.54
C ASP A 367 -3.29 -22.17 -13.01
N VAL A 368 -4.39 -21.45 -13.28
CA VAL A 368 -4.63 -20.92 -14.62
C VAL A 368 -3.60 -19.85 -14.93
N ARG A 369 -2.89 -20.03 -16.06
CA ARG A 369 -1.86 -19.09 -16.52
C ARG A 369 -2.35 -17.64 -16.50
N ARG A 370 -1.55 -16.74 -15.91
CA ARG A 370 -1.90 -15.33 -15.71
C ARG A 370 -2.23 -14.61 -17.01
N GLU A 371 -1.57 -14.97 -18.12
CA GLU A 371 -1.84 -14.39 -19.44
C GLU A 371 -3.26 -14.71 -19.90
N VAL A 372 -3.73 -15.93 -19.61
CA VAL A 372 -5.10 -16.38 -19.91
C VAL A 372 -6.09 -15.61 -19.04
N VAL A 373 -5.84 -15.54 -17.73
CA VAL A 373 -6.67 -14.76 -16.79
C VAL A 373 -6.74 -13.28 -17.21
N SER A 374 -5.61 -12.70 -17.63
CA SER A 374 -5.50 -11.30 -18.09
C SER A 374 -6.39 -11.04 -19.29
N LYS A 375 -6.36 -11.94 -20.26
CA LYS A 375 -7.17 -11.88 -21.48
C LYS A 375 -8.66 -12.03 -21.14
N LEU A 376 -9.05 -13.04 -20.36
CA LEU A 376 -10.44 -13.28 -19.96
C LEU A 376 -11.06 -12.06 -19.29
N VAL A 377 -10.30 -11.39 -18.42
CA VAL A 377 -10.82 -10.25 -17.68
C VAL A 377 -10.61 -8.91 -18.41
N GLY A 378 -9.83 -8.86 -19.48
CA GLY A 378 -9.52 -7.65 -20.25
C GLY A 378 -8.62 -6.69 -19.46
N HIS A 379 -7.44 -7.14 -19.04
CA HIS A 379 -6.39 -6.24 -18.57
C HIS A 379 -5.41 -5.92 -19.71
N VAL A 380 -5.09 -4.64 -19.88
CA VAL A 380 -4.08 -4.17 -20.86
C VAL A 380 -2.66 -4.56 -20.41
N ALA A 381 -2.40 -4.51 -19.10
CA ALA A 381 -1.10 -4.78 -18.50
C ALA A 381 -1.20 -5.94 -17.51
N LEU A 382 -0.27 -6.90 -17.61
CA LEU A 382 -0.27 -8.14 -16.82
C LEU A 382 -0.14 -7.86 -15.31
N GLU A 383 0.56 -6.78 -14.94
CA GLU A 383 0.75 -6.34 -13.55
C GLU A 383 -0.56 -5.99 -12.86
N SER A 384 -1.63 -5.75 -13.64
CA SER A 384 -2.99 -5.56 -13.10
C SER A 384 -3.52 -6.83 -12.41
N ILE A 385 -2.93 -8.00 -12.69
CA ILE A 385 -3.25 -9.26 -12.01
C ILE A 385 -2.61 -9.33 -10.62
N ASN A 386 -1.47 -8.66 -10.42
CA ASN A 386 -0.73 -8.77 -9.15
C ASN A 386 -1.59 -8.37 -7.95
N SER A 387 -2.57 -7.48 -8.12
CA SER A 387 -3.54 -7.10 -7.08
C SER A 387 -4.46 -8.22 -6.59
N TYR A 388 -4.63 -9.28 -7.37
CA TYR A 388 -5.49 -10.41 -7.04
C TYR A 388 -4.73 -11.52 -6.31
N LEU A 389 -3.39 -11.57 -6.45
CA LEU A 389 -2.54 -12.54 -5.74
C LEU A 389 -2.68 -12.44 -4.21
N ASP A 390 -3.00 -11.25 -3.67
CA ASP A 390 -3.20 -11.06 -2.23
C ASP A 390 -4.45 -11.80 -1.70
N ALA A 391 -5.34 -12.27 -2.58
CA ALA A 391 -6.56 -13.00 -2.23
C ALA A 391 -6.41 -14.53 -2.34
N ASP A 392 -5.33 -15.02 -2.96
CA ASP A 392 -5.05 -16.44 -3.10
C ASP A 392 -4.27 -16.92 -1.87
N ILE A 393 -5.03 -17.22 -0.81
CA ILE A 393 -4.49 -17.53 0.51
C ILE A 393 -3.71 -18.84 0.51
N GLU A 394 -4.12 -19.83 -0.29
CA GLU A 394 -3.48 -21.14 -0.33
C GLU A 394 -2.05 -21.05 -0.86
N HIS A 395 -1.84 -20.42 -2.03
CA HIS A 395 -0.49 -20.24 -2.58
C HIS A 395 0.37 -19.28 -1.74
N LEU A 396 -0.24 -18.29 -1.08
CA LEU A 396 0.48 -17.49 -0.07
C LEU A 396 0.92 -18.35 1.11
N ARG A 397 0.12 -19.35 1.52
CA ARG A 397 0.41 -20.25 2.64
C ARG A 397 1.49 -21.26 2.30
N GLU A 398 1.61 -21.69 1.04
CA GLU A 398 2.74 -22.51 0.57
C GLU A 398 4.09 -21.84 0.82
N CYS A 399 4.12 -20.51 0.87
CA CYS A 399 5.34 -19.79 1.19
C CYS A 399 5.68 -19.82 2.69
N ALA A 400 4.73 -20.15 3.57
CA ALA A 400 4.92 -20.09 5.01
C ALA A 400 5.70 -21.30 5.53
N LEU A 401 6.71 -21.07 6.35
CA LEU A 401 7.57 -22.14 6.88
C LEU A 401 6.95 -22.78 8.13
N ASP A 402 7.14 -24.09 8.24
CA ASP A 402 6.77 -24.85 9.43
C ASP A 402 7.70 -24.52 10.62
N ILE A 403 7.11 -24.38 11.80
CA ILE A 403 7.81 -24.21 13.08
C ILE A 403 7.81 -25.48 13.94
N SER A 404 7.10 -26.54 13.54
CA SER A 404 6.92 -27.76 14.33
C SER A 404 8.21 -28.59 14.42
N ASP A 405 9.05 -28.51 13.38
CA ASP A 405 10.33 -29.22 13.23
C ASP A 405 11.38 -28.92 14.31
N PHE A 406 11.15 -27.93 15.17
CA PHE A 406 12.13 -27.46 16.15
C PHE A 406 11.82 -27.91 17.58
N SER A 407 11.07 -29.01 17.77
CA SER A 407 10.77 -29.53 19.12
C SER A 407 12.02 -30.12 19.78
N ALA A 408 12.59 -29.37 20.73
CA ALA A 408 13.53 -29.80 21.78
C ALA A 408 14.56 -30.88 21.42
N ARG A 409 15.55 -30.52 20.58
CA ARG A 409 16.99 -30.77 20.80
C ARG A 409 17.80 -30.24 19.62
N ALA A 410 18.55 -29.17 19.86
CA ALA A 410 19.81 -28.91 19.19
C ALA A 410 20.69 -28.11 20.16
N VAL A 411 21.81 -28.71 20.58
CA VAL A 411 22.96 -28.00 21.13
C VAL A 411 24.16 -28.71 20.54
N ASP A 412 24.63 -28.23 19.40
CA ASP A 412 26.04 -28.35 19.04
C ASP A 412 26.53 -26.92 18.83
N ILE A 413 26.90 -26.27 19.93
CA ILE A 413 27.75 -25.08 19.86
C ILE A 413 29.07 -25.59 19.27
N ALA A 414 29.45 -25.10 18.08
CA ALA A 414 30.69 -25.52 17.44
C ALA A 414 31.84 -25.48 18.46
N PRO A 415 32.54 -26.60 18.74
CA PRO A 415 33.50 -26.66 19.83
C PRO A 415 34.60 -25.62 19.64
N PHE A 416 35.04 -24.99 20.73
CA PHE A 416 36.28 -24.21 20.73
C PHE A 416 37.44 -25.15 20.40
N LYS A 417 38.36 -24.72 19.54
CA LYS A 417 39.35 -25.61 18.93
C LYS A 417 40.76 -25.42 19.47
N SER A 418 41.03 -24.32 20.17
CA SER A 418 42.35 -24.07 20.74
C SER A 418 42.62 -24.92 21.98
N HIS A 419 43.89 -24.93 22.41
CA HIS A 419 44.31 -25.50 23.70
C HIS A 419 43.61 -24.86 24.92
N ALA A 420 42.99 -23.67 24.77
CA ALA A 420 42.22 -23.01 25.82
C ALA A 420 40.72 -23.34 25.80
N SER A 421 40.26 -24.24 24.93
CA SER A 421 38.84 -24.60 24.73
C SER A 421 38.08 -24.97 26.01
N ASN A 422 38.68 -25.78 26.89
CA ASN A 422 38.07 -26.15 28.18
C ASN A 422 37.93 -24.97 29.14
N LEU A 423 38.94 -24.10 29.20
CA LEU A 423 38.92 -22.88 30.03
C LEU A 423 37.86 -21.89 29.51
N ILE A 424 37.80 -21.70 28.19
CA ILE A 424 36.80 -20.86 27.53
C ILE A 424 35.39 -21.40 27.79
N LYS A 425 35.19 -22.72 27.73
CA LYS A 425 33.91 -23.37 28.04
C LYS A 425 33.49 -23.16 29.49
N ASN A 426 34.40 -23.36 30.44
CA ASN A 426 34.12 -23.13 31.87
C ASN A 426 33.79 -21.66 32.17
N TYR A 427 34.47 -20.71 31.50
CA TYR A 427 34.14 -19.29 31.63
C TYR A 427 32.80 -18.94 31.02
N MET A 428 32.48 -19.50 29.85
CA MET A 428 31.19 -19.37 29.20
C MET A 428 30.06 -19.85 30.11
N ASP A 429 30.19 -21.04 30.70
CA ASP A 429 29.19 -21.60 31.61
C ASP A 429 28.97 -20.69 32.84
N ARG A 430 30.05 -20.14 33.42
CA ARG A 430 29.97 -19.15 34.51
C ARG A 430 29.23 -17.88 34.07
N CYS A 431 29.59 -17.34 32.91
CA CYS A 431 28.96 -16.14 32.36
C CYS A 431 27.48 -16.33 32.04
N MET A 432 27.09 -17.54 31.62
CA MET A 432 25.69 -17.89 31.41
C MET A 432 24.92 -17.99 32.72
N GLN A 433 25.52 -18.58 33.77
CA GLN A 433 24.88 -18.70 35.09
C GLN A 433 24.65 -17.35 35.78
N ASN A 434 25.58 -16.41 35.64
CA ASN A 434 25.52 -15.09 36.30
C ASN A 434 24.91 -13.98 35.42
N GLY A 435 24.44 -14.30 34.21
CA GLY A 435 23.82 -13.35 33.28
C GLY A 435 24.77 -12.32 32.65
N SER A 436 26.09 -12.45 32.80
CA SER A 436 27.09 -11.57 32.18
C SER A 436 27.42 -11.91 30.73
N TRP A 437 26.95 -13.06 30.24
CA TRP A 437 27.17 -13.51 28.86
C TRP A 437 26.53 -12.56 27.85
N ASN A 438 27.35 -12.04 26.93
CA ASN A 438 26.89 -11.13 25.89
C ASN A 438 27.73 -11.27 24.60
N ARG A 439 27.28 -10.65 23.50
CA ARG A 439 27.98 -10.71 22.19
C ARG A 439 29.45 -10.27 22.29
N VAL A 440 29.79 -9.28 23.10
CA VAL A 440 31.17 -8.78 23.21
C VAL A 440 32.05 -9.86 23.83
N VAL A 441 31.60 -10.46 24.93
CA VAL A 441 32.30 -11.57 25.60
C VAL A 441 32.45 -12.75 24.66
N HIS A 442 31.38 -13.15 23.97
CA HIS A 442 31.43 -14.27 23.03
C HIS A 442 32.34 -14.00 21.81
N GLN A 443 32.23 -12.82 21.17
CA GLN A 443 33.09 -12.45 20.04
C GLN A 443 34.56 -12.35 20.45
N MET A 444 34.83 -11.80 21.64
CA MET A 444 36.17 -11.78 22.21
C MET A 444 36.71 -13.20 22.38
N LEU A 445 35.97 -14.11 23.02
CA LEU A 445 36.43 -15.48 23.26
C LEU A 445 36.64 -16.27 21.96
N ARG A 446 35.78 -16.08 20.95
CA ARG A 446 35.94 -16.72 19.62
C ARG A 446 37.11 -16.16 18.84
N SER A 447 37.29 -14.85 18.88
CA SER A 447 38.44 -14.19 18.26
C SER A 447 39.74 -14.61 18.95
N LEU A 448 39.73 -14.76 20.28
CA LEU A 448 40.84 -15.29 21.04
C LEU A 448 41.11 -16.76 20.68
N ASP A 449 40.08 -17.62 20.65
CA ASP A 449 40.21 -19.04 20.27
C ASP A 449 40.79 -19.21 18.86
N SER A 450 40.29 -18.42 17.89
CA SER A 450 40.79 -18.45 16.51
C SER A 450 42.23 -17.94 16.41
N PHE A 451 42.56 -16.87 17.14
CA PHE A 451 43.93 -16.35 17.21
C PHE A 451 44.91 -17.35 17.83
N LEU A 452 44.50 -18.02 18.91
CA LEU A 452 45.29 -19.06 19.56
C LEU A 452 45.49 -20.25 18.62
N GLN A 453 44.47 -20.60 17.82
CA GLN A 453 44.56 -21.65 16.81
C GLN A 453 45.48 -21.28 15.64
N GLU A 454 45.47 -20.03 15.17
CA GLU A 454 46.27 -19.61 14.01
C GLU A 454 47.74 -19.33 14.37
N LYS A 455 48.00 -18.72 15.54
CA LYS A 455 49.32 -18.19 15.89
C LYS A 455 50.02 -18.86 17.07
N HIS A 456 49.30 -19.65 17.87
CA HIS A 456 49.83 -20.30 19.07
C HIS A 456 49.36 -21.78 19.16
N ALA A 457 49.26 -22.45 18.01
CA ALA A 457 48.77 -23.84 17.89
C ALA A 457 49.69 -24.87 18.56
N ASP A 458 50.99 -24.57 18.61
CA ASP A 458 52.08 -25.39 19.15
C ASP A 458 52.14 -25.39 20.69
N LYS A 459 51.38 -24.51 21.35
CA LYS A 459 51.37 -24.37 22.81
C LYS A 459 50.27 -25.20 23.46
N THR A 460 50.57 -25.74 24.64
CA THR A 460 49.65 -26.59 25.43
C THR A 460 48.83 -25.80 26.46
N SER A 461 49.19 -24.54 26.73
CA SER A 461 48.51 -23.69 27.73
C SER A 461 48.54 -22.20 27.34
N LEU A 462 47.53 -21.46 27.79
CA LEU A 462 47.44 -20.01 27.61
C LEU A 462 48.63 -19.30 28.29
N SER A 463 49.29 -18.36 27.61
CA SER A 463 50.50 -17.65 28.07
C SER A 463 50.35 -16.13 27.99
N ASP A 464 51.08 -15.39 28.83
CA ASP A 464 51.08 -13.91 28.84
C ASP A 464 51.42 -13.30 27.48
N ASN A 465 52.39 -13.89 26.77
CA ASN A 465 52.79 -13.42 25.44
C ASN A 465 51.63 -13.50 24.43
N ALA A 466 50.79 -14.53 24.50
CA ALA A 466 49.64 -14.66 23.61
C ALA A 466 48.55 -13.61 23.92
N ILE A 467 48.34 -13.30 25.20
CA ILE A 467 47.41 -12.26 25.64
C ILE A 467 47.90 -10.89 25.21
N ILE A 468 49.17 -10.55 25.48
CA ILE A 468 49.77 -9.27 25.10
C ILE A 468 49.71 -9.05 23.57
N GLU A 469 49.97 -10.10 22.78
CA GLU A 469 49.90 -9.99 21.33
C GLU A 469 48.47 -9.75 20.83
N TRP A 470 47.47 -10.39 21.45
CA TRP A 470 46.05 -10.22 21.11
C TRP A 470 45.47 -8.87 21.56
N CYS A 471 46.02 -8.27 22.63
CA CYS A 471 45.61 -6.97 23.14
C CYS A 471 45.88 -5.80 22.19
N LYS A 472 46.70 -5.98 21.14
CA LYS A 472 46.99 -4.91 20.19
C LYS A 472 45.71 -4.44 19.46
N PRO A 473 45.55 -3.13 19.16
CA PRO A 473 44.41 -2.63 18.40
C PRO A 473 44.31 -3.29 17.02
N LEU A 474 43.11 -3.73 16.64
CA LEU A 474 42.88 -4.30 15.30
C LEU A 474 42.77 -3.18 14.26
N CYS A 475 43.20 -3.43 13.02
CA CYS A 475 43.10 -2.46 11.94
C CYS A 475 41.63 -2.09 11.68
N GLY A 476 41.28 -0.80 11.83
CA GLY A 476 39.91 -0.30 11.67
C GLY A 476 39.00 -0.44 12.90
N GLU A 477 39.53 -0.87 14.05
CA GLU A 477 38.77 -0.97 15.31
C GLU A 477 38.50 0.43 15.92
N TYR A 478 37.23 0.72 16.23
CA TYR A 478 36.86 1.97 16.90
C TYR A 478 37.17 1.93 18.40
N LYS A 479 37.41 3.10 19.02
CA LYS A 479 37.74 3.22 20.46
C LYS A 479 36.79 2.47 21.39
N GLU A 480 35.48 2.63 21.19
CA GLU A 480 34.46 1.95 22.02
C GLU A 480 34.50 0.41 21.83
N GLN A 481 34.84 -0.08 20.63
CA GLN A 481 34.97 -1.51 20.37
C GLN A 481 36.21 -2.09 21.08
N TYR A 482 37.32 -1.38 21.02
CA TYR A 482 38.57 -1.72 21.72
C TYR A 482 38.37 -1.75 23.24
N GLU A 483 37.76 -0.72 23.82
CA GLU A 483 37.48 -0.63 25.26
C GLU A 483 36.59 -1.79 25.74
N ASN A 484 35.53 -2.09 24.99
CA ASN A 484 34.64 -3.21 25.30
C ASN A 484 35.34 -4.57 25.19
N ARG A 485 36.19 -4.76 24.17
CA ARG A 485 36.98 -5.97 23.96
C ARG A 485 37.98 -6.20 25.10
N MET A 486 38.69 -5.16 25.51
CA MET A 486 39.68 -5.19 26.59
C MET A 486 39.03 -5.41 27.95
N SER A 487 37.90 -4.77 28.23
CA SER A 487 37.14 -4.99 29.47
C SER A 487 36.68 -6.45 29.60
N ALA A 488 36.16 -7.03 28.52
CA ALA A 488 35.75 -8.44 28.50
C ALA A 488 36.94 -9.40 28.69
N LEU A 489 38.10 -9.09 28.09
CA LEU A 489 39.33 -9.89 28.24
C LEU A 489 39.84 -9.86 29.69
N CYS A 490 39.84 -8.69 30.34
CA CYS A 490 40.24 -8.57 31.74
C CYS A 490 39.40 -9.48 32.66
N ALA A 491 38.08 -9.52 32.45
CA ALA A 491 37.20 -10.40 33.22
C ALA A 491 37.47 -11.90 32.97
N PHE A 492 37.85 -12.28 31.74
CA PHE A 492 38.26 -13.64 31.41
C PHE A 492 39.59 -14.03 32.08
N VAL A 493 40.58 -13.14 32.04
CA VAL A 493 41.89 -13.35 32.67
C VAL A 493 41.76 -13.47 34.19
N GLU A 494 40.93 -12.64 34.81
CA GLU A 494 40.61 -12.75 36.24
C GLU A 494 39.99 -14.11 36.57
N PHE A 495 39.05 -14.60 35.76
CA PHE A 495 38.49 -15.95 35.95
C PHE A 495 39.54 -17.05 35.79
N ALA A 496 40.39 -16.96 34.77
CA ALA A 496 41.46 -17.93 34.54
C ALA A 496 42.41 -18.02 35.74
N ASN A 497 42.77 -16.87 36.32
CA ASN A 497 43.61 -16.83 37.52
C ASN A 497 42.90 -17.37 38.77
N VAL A 498 41.61 -17.08 38.94
CA VAL A 498 40.80 -17.58 40.08
C VAL A 498 40.62 -19.11 40.02
N SER A 499 40.66 -19.71 38.83
CA SER A 499 40.60 -21.17 38.67
C SER A 499 41.84 -21.91 39.23
N GLY A 500 42.91 -21.17 39.59
CA GLY A 500 44.13 -21.71 40.19
C GLY A 500 45.08 -22.41 39.20
N GLN A 501 44.70 -22.52 37.92
CA GLN A 501 45.49 -23.19 36.87
C GLN A 501 46.41 -22.24 36.08
N TYR A 502 46.27 -20.92 36.26
CA TYR A 502 46.95 -19.90 35.48
C TYR A 502 47.40 -18.73 36.37
N GLN A 503 48.51 -18.08 36.00
CA GLN A 503 49.02 -16.87 36.64
C GLN A 503 49.31 -15.82 35.56
N LEU A 504 48.26 -15.30 34.97
CA LEU A 504 48.31 -14.39 33.82
C LEU A 504 48.29 -12.92 34.26
N ALA A 505 49.07 -12.08 33.59
CA ALA A 505 49.09 -10.65 33.85
C ALA A 505 47.79 -9.97 33.37
N LYS A 506 47.27 -9.02 34.17
CA LYS A 506 46.09 -8.24 33.79
C LYS A 506 46.43 -7.29 32.63
N PRO A 507 45.69 -7.32 31.51
CA PRO A 507 45.95 -6.43 30.37
C PRO A 507 45.82 -4.94 30.73
N VAL A 508 46.72 -4.11 30.21
CA VAL A 508 46.67 -2.64 30.36
C VAL A 508 46.11 -2.02 29.09
N MET A 509 45.12 -1.12 29.21
CA MET A 509 44.53 -0.42 28.07
C MET A 509 45.45 0.70 27.57
N GLU A 510 45.80 0.67 26.29
CA GLU A 510 46.46 1.80 25.61
C GLU A 510 45.49 2.95 25.36
N ALA A 511 45.93 4.19 25.60
CA ALA A 511 45.11 5.39 25.43
C ALA A 511 44.95 5.77 23.94
N LEU A 512 43.78 5.49 23.36
CA LEU A 512 43.43 5.93 22.01
C LEU A 512 42.97 7.41 22.00
N SER A 513 43.56 8.20 21.10
CA SER A 513 43.22 9.61 20.81
C SER A 513 41.71 9.80 20.59
N SER A 514 41.13 10.82 21.24
CA SER A 514 39.69 11.06 21.28
C SER A 514 39.21 11.93 20.13
N ASP A 515 38.55 11.35 19.14
CA ASP A 515 37.73 12.11 18.20
C ASP A 515 36.22 11.89 18.41
N ALA A 516 35.54 13.02 18.60
CA ALA A 516 34.11 13.28 18.56
C ALA A 516 33.17 12.51 19.53
N LYS A 517 32.94 13.12 20.70
CA LYS A 517 31.73 12.86 21.51
C LYS A 517 30.48 13.34 20.76
N ARG A 518 29.48 12.45 20.66
CA ARG A 518 28.11 12.76 20.23
C ARG A 518 27.43 13.62 21.29
N THR A 519 27.29 14.92 21.07
CA THR A 519 26.47 15.78 21.93
C THR A 519 25.01 15.74 21.49
N THR A 520 24.17 15.07 22.28
CA THR A 520 22.71 15.14 22.20
C THR A 520 22.17 16.10 23.25
N ARG A 521 21.81 17.32 22.83
CA ARG A 521 20.77 18.15 23.48
C ARG A 521 20.25 19.18 22.48
N TYR A 522 18.94 19.24 22.36
CA TYR A 522 18.18 20.10 21.45
C TYR A 522 18.11 21.52 22.02
N ASP A 523 19.07 22.37 21.70
CA ASP A 523 18.89 23.82 21.80
C ASP A 523 18.68 24.40 20.40
N ARG A 524 17.50 25.02 20.21
CA ARG A 524 17.02 25.61 18.95
C ARG A 524 17.65 26.97 18.72
N VAL A 525 18.91 27.02 18.28
CA VAL A 525 19.49 28.28 17.80
C VAL A 525 20.16 28.05 16.47
N TYR A 526 19.51 28.50 15.40
CA TYR A 526 20.16 28.73 14.11
C TYR A 526 20.97 30.03 14.21
N GLY A 527 22.21 30.02 13.73
CA GLY A 527 23.17 31.10 13.91
C GLY A 527 23.84 31.61 12.63
N SER A 528 23.60 30.99 11.47
CA SER A 528 24.20 31.45 10.21
C SER A 528 23.40 32.61 9.57
N ARG A 529 23.90 33.13 8.44
CA ARG A 529 23.16 34.04 7.55
C ARG A 529 21.82 33.50 7.06
N PHE A 530 21.63 32.18 7.05
CA PHE A 530 20.36 31.54 6.70
C PHE A 530 19.42 31.39 7.89
N SER A 531 19.79 31.82 9.11
CA SER A 531 19.04 31.54 10.33
C SER A 531 17.61 32.10 10.35
N CYS A 532 17.38 33.29 9.76
CA CYS A 532 16.04 33.87 9.64
C CYS A 532 15.19 33.10 8.61
N LEU A 533 15.77 32.74 7.46
CA LEU A 533 15.13 31.97 6.41
C LEU A 533 14.81 30.54 6.88
N LEU A 534 15.71 29.91 7.63
CA LEU A 534 15.52 28.58 8.21
C LEU A 534 14.39 28.58 9.24
N ARG A 535 14.30 29.60 10.10
CA ARG A 535 13.18 29.76 11.04
C ARG A 535 11.84 29.93 10.32
N ARG A 536 11.80 30.73 9.25
CA ARG A 536 10.59 30.92 8.43
C ARG A 536 10.22 29.64 7.67
N TYR A 537 11.21 28.92 7.15
CA TYR A 537 11.00 27.63 6.50
C TYR A 537 10.52 26.54 7.48
N GLU A 538 11.04 26.53 8.71
CA GLU A 538 10.55 25.67 9.81
C GLU A 538 9.08 25.98 10.10
N ALA A 539 8.74 27.25 10.34
CA ALA A 539 7.37 27.69 10.57
C ALA A 539 6.42 27.39 9.40
N HIS A 540 6.89 27.46 8.16
CA HIS A 540 6.12 27.06 6.97
C HIS A 540 5.92 25.53 6.89
N CYS A 541 6.89 24.73 7.36
CA CYS A 541 6.82 23.27 7.30
C CYS A 541 6.10 22.62 8.49
N GLU A 542 5.97 23.31 9.63
CA GLU A 542 5.33 22.77 10.85
C GLU A 542 3.83 22.48 10.67
N PRO A 543 2.97 23.43 10.21
CA PRO A 543 1.53 23.19 10.03
C PRO A 543 1.23 22.10 8.99
N THR A 544 2.11 21.96 8.00
CA THR A 544 1.98 20.99 6.91
C THR A 544 2.54 19.60 7.25
N GLY A 545 3.10 19.41 8.46
CA GLY A 545 3.74 18.16 8.87
C GLY A 545 5.00 17.81 8.06
N ARG A 546 5.52 18.76 7.28
CA ARG A 546 6.74 18.61 6.46
C ARG A 546 8.01 18.71 7.31
N TRP A 547 7.92 19.27 8.51
CA TRP A 547 9.05 19.34 9.43
C TRP A 547 9.26 17.99 10.15
N THR A 548 10.40 17.35 9.90
CA THR A 548 10.75 16.04 10.49
C THR A 548 12.07 16.13 11.24
N LYS A 549 12.29 15.23 12.22
CA LYS A 549 13.59 15.13 12.90
C LYS A 549 14.76 15.04 11.92
N LYS A 550 14.60 14.27 10.84
CA LYS A 550 15.63 14.14 9.78
C LYS A 550 15.89 15.48 9.07
N ARG A 551 14.84 16.21 8.69
CA ARG A 551 14.95 17.52 8.03
C ARG A 551 15.60 18.55 8.96
N TYR A 552 15.23 18.58 10.24
CA TYR A 552 15.87 19.39 11.27
C TYR A 552 17.38 19.09 11.36
N PHE A 553 17.78 17.83 11.58
CA PHE A 553 19.20 17.47 11.71
C PHE A 553 20.02 17.88 10.50
N VAL A 554 19.46 17.71 9.30
CA VAL A 554 20.14 18.05 8.06
C VAL A 554 20.33 19.57 7.93
N LEU A 555 19.28 20.36 8.14
CA LEU A 555 19.34 21.82 8.02
C LEU A 555 20.10 22.48 9.18
N HIS A 556 20.08 21.88 10.36
CA HIS A 556 20.88 22.32 11.51
C HIS A 556 22.38 22.09 11.29
N ASN A 557 22.74 20.94 10.72
CA ASN A 557 24.13 20.67 10.33
C ASN A 557 24.59 21.57 9.17
N PHE A 558 23.69 21.93 8.25
CA PHE A 558 23.95 22.94 7.23
C PHE A 558 24.19 24.32 7.85
N ASP A 559 23.33 24.76 8.77
CA ASP A 559 23.47 26.05 9.46
C ASP A 559 24.80 26.13 10.24
N ARG A 560 25.16 25.09 10.99
CA ARG A 560 26.46 25.01 11.66
C ARG A 560 27.64 25.03 10.69
N PHE A 561 27.52 24.37 9.54
CA PHE A 561 28.54 24.43 8.51
C PHE A 561 28.70 25.86 7.97
N CYS A 562 27.60 26.55 7.68
CA CYS A 562 27.61 27.95 7.25
C CYS A 562 28.21 28.87 8.32
N MET A 563 27.98 28.62 9.61
CA MET A 563 28.63 29.37 10.70
C MET A 563 30.15 29.16 10.71
N SER A 564 30.62 27.93 10.47
CA SER A 564 32.06 27.63 10.41
C SER A 564 32.75 28.16 9.15
N ARG A 565 31.99 28.58 8.14
CA ARG A 565 32.46 29.01 6.82
C ARG A 565 31.82 30.32 6.36
N ASP A 566 31.78 31.32 7.25
CA ASP A 566 31.23 32.64 6.94
C ASP A 566 32.10 33.43 5.93
N ASP A 567 33.30 32.93 5.65
CA ASP A 567 34.22 33.38 4.60
C ASP A 567 33.68 33.19 3.18
N LEU A 568 32.71 32.29 2.98
CA LEU A 568 32.17 31.93 1.67
C LEU A 568 30.88 32.70 1.30
N SER A 569 30.63 32.89 0.01
CA SER A 569 29.33 33.40 -0.46
C SER A 569 28.20 32.39 -0.20
N ALA A 570 26.95 32.85 -0.22
CA ALA A 570 25.78 31.99 0.01
C ALA A 570 25.74 30.78 -0.94
N GLN A 571 26.08 30.98 -2.22
CA GLN A 571 26.12 29.88 -3.20
C GLN A 571 27.31 28.94 -2.97
N GLU A 572 28.48 29.47 -2.61
CA GLU A 572 29.67 28.64 -2.34
C GLU A 572 29.49 27.79 -1.08
N GLN A 573 28.79 28.29 -0.06
CA GLN A 573 28.42 27.50 1.12
C GLN A 573 27.50 26.32 0.73
N ILE A 574 26.50 26.58 -0.13
CA ILE A 574 25.59 25.56 -0.66
C ILE A 574 26.34 24.49 -1.46
N ASP A 575 27.17 24.92 -2.41
CA ASP A 575 27.90 24.02 -3.32
C ASP A 575 28.95 23.20 -2.57
N THR A 576 29.62 23.79 -1.58
CA THR A 576 30.63 23.11 -0.77
C THR A 576 30.00 22.09 0.16
N TRP A 577 28.90 22.44 0.84
CA TRP A 577 28.21 21.50 1.70
C TRP A 577 27.61 20.34 0.89
N ALA A 578 27.15 20.59 -0.34
CA ALA A 578 26.58 19.56 -1.20
C ALA A 578 27.61 18.59 -1.82
N LYS A 579 28.90 18.67 -1.46
CA LYS A 579 29.92 17.67 -1.83
C LYS A 579 29.83 16.41 -0.94
N LYS A 580 30.22 15.26 -1.50
CA LYS A 580 30.26 13.97 -0.79
C LYS A 580 31.43 13.95 0.20
N SER A 581 31.20 13.54 1.45
CA SER A 581 32.29 13.27 2.39
C SER A 581 32.86 11.85 2.22
N ALA A 582 34.09 11.61 2.71
CA ALA A 582 34.75 10.30 2.60
C ALA A 582 33.99 9.16 3.31
N SER A 583 33.21 9.47 4.35
CA SER A 583 32.45 8.52 5.16
C SER A 583 30.97 8.40 4.78
N GLU A 584 30.47 9.22 3.84
CA GLU A 584 29.05 9.28 3.49
C GLU A 584 28.72 8.39 2.26
N ASP A 585 27.65 7.62 2.35
CA ASP A 585 27.12 6.88 1.19
C ASP A 585 26.37 7.80 0.20
N LEU A 586 26.31 7.41 -1.07
CA LEU A 586 25.66 8.18 -2.14
C LEU A 586 24.15 8.41 -1.86
N ASP A 587 23.44 7.42 -1.30
CA ASP A 587 22.03 7.60 -0.93
C ASP A 587 21.86 8.60 0.22
N ALA A 588 22.83 8.67 1.15
CA ALA A 588 22.83 9.67 2.21
C ALA A 588 23.04 11.09 1.64
N LEU A 589 24.00 11.26 0.72
CA LEU A 589 24.24 12.51 0.00
C LEU A 589 22.98 12.97 -0.77
N ILE A 590 22.35 12.07 -1.54
CA ILE A 590 21.14 12.39 -2.33
C ILE A 590 20.02 12.88 -1.42
N ASN A 591 19.79 12.19 -0.30
CA ASN A 591 18.75 12.58 0.65
C ASN A 591 19.05 13.94 1.31
N ARG A 592 20.31 14.18 1.65
CA ARG A 592 20.79 15.41 2.28
C ARG A 592 20.64 16.61 1.35
N VAL A 593 21.10 16.49 0.09
CA VAL A 593 20.98 17.55 -0.93
C VAL A 593 19.53 17.77 -1.35
N ALA A 594 18.69 16.73 -1.37
CA ALA A 594 17.26 16.89 -1.65
C ALA A 594 16.55 17.76 -0.61
N ILE A 595 16.88 17.58 0.68
CA ILE A 595 16.33 18.42 1.76
C ILE A 595 16.78 19.87 1.60
N LEU A 596 18.07 20.10 1.31
CA LEU A 596 18.60 21.45 1.06
C LEU A 596 17.94 22.12 -0.16
N ASN A 597 17.78 21.40 -1.26
CA ASN A 597 17.12 21.95 -2.46
C ASN A 597 15.66 22.34 -2.23
N MET A 598 14.96 21.67 -1.31
CA MET A 598 13.59 22.07 -0.95
C MET A 598 13.57 23.38 -0.18
N PHE A 599 14.56 23.61 0.68
CA PHE A 599 14.75 24.90 1.36
C PHE A 599 15.11 26.01 0.36
N ILE A 600 16.07 25.78 -0.54
CA ILE A 600 16.48 26.76 -1.58
C ILE A 600 15.29 27.16 -2.47
N LYS A 601 14.47 26.18 -2.88
CA LYS A 601 13.26 26.45 -3.67
C LYS A 601 12.28 27.35 -2.94
N TYR A 602 12.08 27.15 -1.63
CA TYR A 602 11.24 28.00 -0.81
C TYR A 602 11.79 29.44 -0.78
N VAL A 603 13.09 29.61 -0.52
CA VAL A 603 13.74 30.94 -0.45
C VAL A 603 13.58 31.72 -1.76
N ASN A 604 13.85 31.09 -2.91
CA ASN A 604 13.72 31.75 -4.21
C ASN A 604 12.29 32.18 -4.56
N LEU A 605 11.28 31.54 -3.95
CA LEU A 605 9.87 31.84 -4.19
C LEU A 605 9.34 32.96 -3.28
N THR A 606 9.88 33.08 -2.06
CA THR A 606 9.38 34.03 -1.06
C THR A 606 10.15 35.34 -1.04
N GLU A 607 11.46 35.32 -1.31
CA GLU A 607 12.35 36.48 -1.08
C GLU A 607 12.99 37.03 -2.35
N SER A 608 12.60 36.53 -3.54
CA SER A 608 13.21 36.92 -4.83
C SER A 608 14.73 36.74 -4.91
N GLU A 609 15.32 35.91 -4.04
CA GLU A 609 16.72 35.52 -4.15
C GLU A 609 16.93 34.58 -5.36
N SER A 610 18.11 34.64 -5.98
CA SER A 610 18.48 33.85 -7.16
C SER A 610 19.47 32.72 -6.82
N LEU A 611 19.20 31.98 -5.75
CA LEU A 611 20.05 30.85 -5.33
C LEU A 611 19.87 29.64 -6.27
N ARG A 612 20.96 28.98 -6.64
CA ARG A 612 20.93 27.82 -7.54
C ARG A 612 20.81 26.52 -6.75
N THR A 613 19.84 25.68 -7.14
CA THR A 613 19.72 24.32 -6.61
C THR A 613 20.87 23.44 -7.08
N VAL A 614 21.38 22.59 -6.19
CA VAL A 614 22.49 21.68 -6.52
C VAL A 614 21.97 20.39 -7.13
N ARG A 615 22.49 20.02 -8.30
CA ARG A 615 22.20 18.72 -8.92
C ARG A 615 23.28 17.72 -8.55
N VAL A 616 22.91 16.70 -7.79
CA VAL A 616 23.76 15.51 -7.62
C VAL A 616 23.62 14.65 -8.88
N ALA A 617 24.72 14.46 -9.61
CA ALA A 617 24.75 13.58 -10.77
C ALA A 617 24.35 12.16 -10.33
N LYS A 618 23.24 11.64 -10.86
CA LYS A 618 22.90 10.23 -10.71
C LYS A 618 23.69 9.46 -11.75
N PRO A 619 24.62 8.57 -11.38
CA PRO A 619 25.34 7.77 -12.36
C PRO A 619 24.34 6.99 -13.22
N ARG A 620 24.51 7.04 -14.56
CA ARG A 620 23.62 6.39 -15.55
C ARG A 620 23.56 4.87 -15.31
N ASN A 621 24.69 4.29 -14.91
CA ASN A 621 24.80 2.98 -14.32
C ASN A 621 25.20 3.16 -12.86
N ARG A 622 24.26 2.98 -11.93
CA ARG A 622 24.63 2.89 -10.51
C ARG A 622 25.64 1.75 -10.37
N PRO A 623 26.81 1.94 -9.73
CA PRO A 623 27.60 0.80 -9.31
C PRO A 623 26.66 -0.12 -8.54
N GLN A 624 26.68 -1.41 -8.90
CA GLN A 624 25.81 -2.41 -8.31
C GLN A 624 25.86 -2.24 -6.80
N LYS A 625 24.69 -2.14 -6.17
CA LYS A 625 24.59 -2.04 -4.73
C LYS A 625 25.43 -3.18 -4.17
N ILE A 626 26.48 -2.88 -3.39
CA ILE A 626 27.34 -3.90 -2.78
C ILE A 626 26.39 -4.96 -2.21
N ILE A 627 26.50 -6.18 -2.73
CA ILE A 627 25.65 -7.28 -2.35
C ILE A 627 26.00 -7.55 -0.89
N HIS A 628 25.18 -7.06 0.03
CA HIS A 628 25.35 -7.39 1.43
C HIS A 628 25.07 -8.89 1.56
N VAL A 629 26.10 -9.70 1.79
CA VAL A 629 25.94 -11.13 2.04
C VAL A 629 25.40 -11.26 3.45
N TYR A 630 24.16 -11.76 3.57
CA TYR A 630 23.59 -12.06 4.88
C TYR A 630 24.01 -13.47 5.29
N HIS A 631 24.17 -13.69 6.60
CA HIS A 631 24.42 -15.03 7.14
C HIS A 631 23.27 -15.97 6.78
N GLU A 632 23.57 -17.06 6.09
CA GLU A 632 22.63 -18.15 5.82
C GLU A 632 22.44 -18.97 7.10
N CYS A 633 21.34 -18.69 7.81
CA CYS A 633 21.04 -19.38 9.05
C CYS A 633 20.77 -20.87 8.77
N SER A 634 21.56 -21.74 9.39
CA SER A 634 21.37 -23.18 9.33
C SER A 634 20.15 -23.62 10.15
N ARG A 635 19.61 -24.81 9.85
CA ARG A 635 18.48 -25.39 10.61
C ARG A 635 18.83 -25.55 12.10
N VAL A 636 20.09 -25.89 12.42
CA VAL A 636 20.59 -26.00 13.80
C VAL A 636 20.55 -24.65 14.50
N GLU A 637 21.03 -23.58 13.86
CA GLU A 637 21.04 -22.24 14.47
C GLU A 637 19.64 -21.69 14.74
N ILE A 638 18.68 -21.97 13.85
CA ILE A 638 17.27 -21.63 14.07
C ILE A 638 16.69 -22.43 15.25
N GLY A 639 17.00 -23.74 15.33
CA GLY A 639 16.61 -24.57 16.47
C GLY A 639 17.15 -24.05 17.80
N ASN A 640 18.43 -23.68 17.84
CA ASN A 640 19.08 -23.04 18.98
C ASN A 640 18.39 -21.74 19.40
N LEU A 641 18.00 -20.90 18.44
CA LEU A 641 17.27 -19.66 18.72
C LEU A 641 15.89 -19.95 19.35
N PHE A 642 15.16 -20.94 18.83
CA PHE A 642 13.85 -21.32 19.36
C PHE A 642 13.98 -21.94 20.75
N HIS A 643 15.02 -22.75 20.97
CA HIS A 643 15.34 -23.27 22.29
C HIS A 643 15.60 -22.14 23.31
N ALA A 644 16.40 -21.14 22.94
CA ALA A 644 16.62 -19.96 23.80
C ALA A 644 15.32 -19.21 24.11
N CYS A 645 14.37 -19.14 23.16
CA CYS A 645 13.07 -18.53 23.37
C CYS A 645 12.22 -19.31 24.40
N ASP A 646 12.28 -20.64 24.36
CA ASP A 646 11.44 -21.51 25.20
C ASP A 646 11.97 -21.61 26.65
N GLU A 647 13.24 -21.28 26.88
CA GLU A 647 13.84 -21.18 28.21
C GLU A 647 13.51 -19.89 28.96
N LEU A 648 12.84 -18.93 28.31
CA LEU A 648 12.45 -17.68 28.96
C LEU A 648 11.48 -17.95 30.10
N LYS A 649 11.87 -17.55 31.31
CA LYS A 649 11.05 -17.64 32.52
C LYS A 649 10.68 -16.24 33.02
N PRO A 650 9.45 -16.05 33.51
CA PRO A 650 9.08 -14.80 34.16
C PRO A 650 9.95 -14.60 35.41
N SER A 651 10.49 -13.39 35.55
CA SER A 651 11.15 -12.95 36.77
C SER A 651 10.09 -12.60 37.82
N SER A 652 10.30 -13.06 39.05
CA SER A 652 9.47 -12.69 40.20
C SER A 652 9.61 -11.23 40.60
N GLU A 653 10.71 -10.57 40.22
CA GLU A 653 10.98 -9.16 40.54
C GLU A 653 10.31 -8.17 39.57
N HIS A 654 9.98 -8.64 38.36
CA HIS A 654 9.47 -7.82 37.27
C HIS A 654 8.20 -8.46 36.69
N PRO A 655 6.99 -8.10 37.17
CA PRO A 655 5.73 -8.67 36.70
C PRO A 655 5.55 -8.57 35.18
N GLU A 656 6.09 -7.51 34.57
CA GLU A 656 6.12 -7.26 33.13
C GLU A 656 6.85 -8.35 32.33
N SER A 657 7.72 -9.13 32.96
CA SER A 657 8.42 -10.24 32.31
C SER A 657 7.45 -11.35 31.86
N SER A 658 6.28 -11.47 32.49
CA SER A 658 5.31 -12.55 32.23
C SER A 658 4.73 -12.49 30.82
N TYR A 659 4.34 -11.30 30.35
CA TYR A 659 3.86 -11.16 28.96
C TYR A 659 5.02 -11.12 27.96
N VAL A 660 6.20 -10.62 28.36
CA VAL A 660 7.39 -10.59 27.47
C VAL A 660 7.84 -12.02 27.11
N CYS A 661 7.78 -12.96 28.06
CA CYS A 661 8.05 -14.38 27.83
C CYS A 661 7.04 -15.04 26.86
N LEU A 662 5.90 -14.41 26.59
CA LEU A 662 4.93 -14.87 25.58
C LEU A 662 5.15 -14.13 24.24
N VAL A 663 5.35 -12.81 24.29
CA VAL A 663 5.47 -11.93 23.11
C VAL A 663 6.72 -12.26 22.30
N ILE A 664 7.88 -12.39 22.95
CA ILE A 664 9.16 -12.57 22.24
C ILE A 664 9.19 -13.89 21.45
N PRO A 665 8.88 -15.05 22.05
CA PRO A 665 8.86 -16.32 21.31
C PRO A 665 7.86 -16.31 20.14
N ALA A 666 6.66 -15.77 20.36
CA ALA A 666 5.63 -15.68 19.32
C ALA A 666 6.06 -14.79 18.14
N MET A 667 6.67 -13.63 18.44
CA MET A 667 7.11 -12.69 17.42
C MET A 667 8.33 -13.21 16.63
N ILE A 668 9.30 -13.86 17.26
CA ILE A 668 10.45 -14.46 16.57
C ILE A 668 10.01 -15.60 15.64
N ARG A 669 9.13 -16.49 16.12
CA ARG A 669 8.58 -17.58 15.30
C ARG A 669 7.75 -17.06 14.14
N LEU A 670 6.97 -16.01 14.34
CA LEU A 670 6.24 -15.34 13.26
C LEU A 670 7.19 -14.75 12.21
N LEU A 671 8.27 -14.07 12.62
CA LEU A 671 9.26 -13.51 11.69
C LEU A 671 9.95 -14.59 10.85
N TYR A 672 10.28 -15.73 11.46
CA TYR A 672 10.82 -16.90 10.76
C TYR A 672 9.82 -17.51 9.78
N SER A 673 8.61 -17.82 10.26
CA SER A 673 7.59 -18.56 9.49
C SER A 673 7.03 -17.77 8.32
N SER A 674 6.92 -16.44 8.44
CA SER A 674 6.24 -15.58 7.45
C SER A 674 7.14 -14.64 6.66
N GLY A 675 8.42 -14.48 7.07
CA GLY A 675 9.35 -13.59 6.41
C GLY A 675 8.98 -12.10 6.45
N ILE A 676 8.00 -11.67 7.26
CA ILE A 676 7.62 -10.25 7.41
C ILE A 676 8.74 -9.43 8.05
N ARG A 677 8.71 -8.11 7.89
CA ARG A 677 9.70 -7.24 8.55
C ARG A 677 9.41 -7.12 10.03
N MET A 678 10.45 -6.89 10.83
CA MET A 678 10.36 -6.58 12.25
C MET A 678 9.33 -5.49 12.58
N LYS A 679 9.36 -4.37 11.84
CA LYS A 679 8.39 -3.28 12.02
C LYS A 679 6.95 -3.71 11.70
N GLU A 680 6.79 -4.59 10.71
CA GLU A 680 5.47 -5.09 10.31
C GLU A 680 4.90 -5.98 11.41
N ALA A 681 5.69 -6.90 11.98
CA ALA A 681 5.30 -7.74 13.12
C ALA A 681 4.99 -6.93 14.38
N ARG A 682 5.86 -5.97 14.74
CA ARG A 682 5.75 -5.15 15.96
C ARG A 682 4.53 -4.22 15.97
N CYS A 683 4.10 -3.78 14.79
CA CYS A 683 2.99 -2.83 14.62
C CYS A 683 1.67 -3.52 14.20
N LEU A 684 1.49 -4.80 14.54
CA LEU A 684 0.24 -5.52 14.30
C LEU A 684 -0.84 -5.12 15.31
N ASP A 685 -2.03 -4.82 14.80
CA ASP A 685 -3.25 -4.65 15.59
C ASP A 685 -4.07 -5.94 15.59
N MET A 686 -4.88 -6.15 16.63
CA MET A 686 -5.83 -7.27 16.70
C MET A 686 -6.79 -7.28 15.49
N SER A 687 -7.18 -6.10 15.00
CA SER A 687 -8.08 -5.98 13.83
C SER A 687 -7.46 -6.46 12.51
N ASP A 688 -6.15 -6.71 12.49
CA ASP A 688 -5.40 -7.16 11.31
C ASP A 688 -5.09 -8.65 11.31
N VAL A 689 -5.32 -9.34 12.43
CA VAL A 689 -4.98 -10.75 12.62
C VAL A 689 -6.27 -11.58 12.67
N ASP A 690 -6.45 -12.41 11.65
CA ASP A 690 -7.52 -13.39 11.58
C ASP A 690 -6.95 -14.78 11.88
N LEU A 691 -7.01 -15.20 13.14
CA LEU A 691 -6.49 -16.49 13.58
C LEU A 691 -7.42 -17.67 13.21
N GLU A 692 -8.64 -17.41 12.76
CA GLU A 692 -9.57 -18.45 12.32
C GLU A 692 -9.13 -19.01 10.97
N TYR A 693 -8.79 -18.13 10.01
CA TYR A 693 -8.29 -18.51 8.69
C TYR A 693 -6.75 -18.50 8.61
N GLY A 694 -6.07 -18.02 9.65
CA GLY A 694 -4.62 -17.91 9.70
C GLY A 694 -4.09 -16.84 8.74
N ILE A 695 -4.70 -15.66 8.76
CA ILE A 695 -4.40 -14.56 7.82
C ILE A 695 -3.98 -13.31 8.61
N ILE A 696 -2.89 -12.68 8.20
CA ILE A 696 -2.44 -11.41 8.75
C ILE A 696 -2.41 -10.36 7.64
N ASN A 697 -3.11 -9.24 7.86
CA ASN A 697 -3.13 -8.10 6.96
C ASN A 697 -2.10 -7.05 7.40
N ILE A 698 -1.01 -6.89 6.65
CA ILE A 698 0.03 -5.92 6.97
C ILE A 698 -0.33 -4.56 6.38
N ARG A 699 -0.82 -3.63 7.22
CA ARG A 699 -1.18 -2.26 6.80
C ARG A 699 -0.01 -1.28 6.68
N HIS A 700 1.11 -1.59 7.35
CA HIS A 700 2.22 -0.65 7.55
C HIS A 700 3.56 -1.20 7.04
N THR A 701 3.85 -1.08 5.74
CA THR A 701 5.14 -1.50 5.15
C THR A 701 6.06 -0.36 4.75
N LYS A 702 7.34 -0.70 4.57
CA LYS A 702 8.32 0.15 3.88
C LYS A 702 7.92 0.27 2.40
N GLY A 703 7.41 1.44 2.00
CA GLY A 703 6.97 1.70 0.63
C GLY A 703 5.46 1.90 0.46
N HIS A 704 4.68 1.87 1.55
CA HIS A 704 3.25 2.16 1.54
C HIS A 704 2.45 1.16 0.70
N ILE A 705 2.77 -0.13 0.80
CA ILE A 705 2.01 -1.20 0.14
C ILE A 705 1.45 -2.09 1.23
N GLU A 706 0.13 -2.22 1.31
CA GLU A 706 -0.46 -3.22 2.17
C GLU A 706 -0.30 -4.59 1.49
N HIS A 707 0.01 -5.61 2.27
CA HIS A 707 0.14 -6.98 1.77
C HIS A 707 -0.42 -7.96 2.80
N ARG A 708 -0.69 -9.18 2.34
CA ARG A 708 -1.29 -10.22 3.15
C ARG A 708 -0.32 -11.37 3.30
N VAL A 709 -0.33 -11.93 4.50
CA VAL A 709 0.45 -13.09 4.89
C VAL A 709 -0.52 -14.17 5.31
N ALA A 710 -0.35 -15.36 4.73
CA ALA A 710 -1.04 -16.55 5.19
C ALA A 710 -0.08 -17.33 6.11
N LEU A 711 -0.59 -17.74 7.26
CA LEU A 711 0.17 -18.46 8.28
C LEU A 711 0.19 -19.95 7.96
N HIS A 712 1.36 -20.57 8.18
CA HIS A 712 1.47 -22.02 8.24
C HIS A 712 0.57 -22.57 9.37
N PRO A 713 -0.06 -23.76 9.23
CA PRO A 713 -0.93 -24.33 10.26
C PRO A 713 -0.32 -24.38 11.66
N SER A 714 0.95 -24.82 11.79
CA SER A 714 1.66 -24.85 13.07
C SER A 714 1.85 -23.46 13.69
N MET A 715 2.13 -22.43 12.88
CA MET A 715 2.24 -21.05 13.35
C MET A 715 0.88 -20.47 13.75
N LYS A 716 -0.18 -20.80 13.02
CA LYS A 716 -1.56 -20.44 13.35
C LYS A 716 -1.96 -21.01 14.71
N GLU A 717 -1.77 -22.30 14.93
CA GLU A 717 -2.05 -22.97 16.21
C GLU A 717 -1.25 -22.34 17.37
N TYR A 718 0.03 -22.05 17.13
CA TYR A 718 0.88 -21.38 18.11
C TYR A 718 0.36 -19.98 18.47
N LEU A 719 -0.02 -19.17 17.46
CA LEU A 719 -0.57 -17.84 17.71
C LEU A 719 -1.95 -17.87 18.37
N GLN A 720 -2.78 -18.87 18.10
CA GLN A 720 -4.05 -19.07 18.84
C GLN A 720 -3.79 -19.37 20.31
N ALA A 721 -2.80 -20.21 20.63
CA ALA A 721 -2.42 -20.48 22.00
C ALA A 721 -1.84 -19.24 22.71
N TYR A 722 -1.01 -18.47 22.02
CA TYR A 722 -0.50 -17.18 22.48
C TYR A 722 -1.66 -16.19 22.74
N ASP A 723 -2.60 -16.06 21.81
CA ASP A 723 -3.72 -15.12 21.92
C ASP A 723 -4.62 -15.43 23.12
N ARG A 724 -4.94 -16.71 23.35
CA ARG A 724 -5.68 -17.16 24.55
C ARG A 724 -4.99 -16.73 25.84
N LYS A 725 -3.68 -16.95 25.96
CA LYS A 725 -2.91 -16.56 27.16
C LYS A 725 -2.87 -15.04 27.32
N MET A 726 -2.66 -14.31 26.24
CA MET A 726 -2.59 -12.85 26.28
C MET A 726 -3.95 -12.20 26.52
N ASN A 727 -5.07 -12.82 26.12
CA ASN A 727 -6.41 -12.30 26.44
C ASN A 727 -6.72 -12.39 27.93
N ILE A 728 -6.09 -13.32 28.66
CA ILE A 728 -6.17 -13.38 30.13
C ILE A 728 -5.37 -12.24 30.76
N LEU A 729 -4.16 -11.96 30.26
CA LEU A 729 -3.26 -10.93 30.81
C LEU A 729 -3.67 -9.50 30.42
N HIS A 730 -4.14 -9.31 29.19
CA HIS A 730 -4.49 -8.02 28.59
C HIS A 730 -5.81 -8.15 27.82
N PRO A 731 -6.96 -8.19 28.52
CA PRO A 731 -8.27 -8.26 27.90
C PRO A 731 -8.57 -6.98 27.11
N GLY A 732 -9.16 -7.13 25.92
CA GLY A 732 -9.57 -5.99 25.08
C GLY A 732 -8.41 -5.18 24.47
N ARG A 733 -7.20 -5.74 24.42
CA ARG A 733 -6.03 -5.06 23.83
C ARG A 733 -6.24 -4.69 22.36
N ARG A 734 -5.69 -3.55 21.96
CA ARG A 734 -5.65 -3.10 20.56
C ARG A 734 -4.49 -3.74 19.81
N CYS A 735 -3.30 -3.75 20.42
CA CYS A 735 -2.09 -4.27 19.78
C CYS A 735 -2.04 -5.80 19.89
N PHE A 736 -1.66 -6.50 18.82
CA PHE A 736 -1.52 -7.96 18.87
C PHE A 736 -0.35 -8.39 19.77
N PHE A 737 0.75 -7.63 19.73
CA PHE A 737 1.89 -7.71 20.64
C PHE A 737 1.97 -6.43 21.50
N PRO A 738 1.19 -6.33 22.59
CA PRO A 738 1.15 -5.14 23.43
C PRO A 738 2.36 -5.04 24.36
N ASN A 739 2.75 -3.83 24.72
CA ASN A 739 3.47 -3.57 25.96
C ASN A 739 2.50 -3.38 27.14
N ASP A 740 3.05 -3.08 28.32
CA ASP A 740 2.32 -2.72 29.55
C ASP A 740 1.16 -1.71 29.35
N LYS A 741 1.27 -0.81 28.36
CA LYS A 741 0.32 0.28 28.07
C LYS A 741 -0.48 0.05 26.78
N ASP A 742 -0.51 -1.16 26.25
CA ASP A 742 -1.15 -1.51 24.97
C ASP A 742 -0.66 -0.64 23.80
N LYS A 743 0.66 -0.38 23.78
CA LYS A 743 1.38 0.30 22.71
C LYS A 743 2.39 -0.64 22.07
N TYR A 744 2.79 -0.30 20.84
CA TYR A 744 3.86 -1.02 20.15
C TYR A 744 5.21 -0.78 20.83
N PHE A 745 6.04 -1.82 20.90
CA PHE A 745 7.44 -1.73 21.37
C PHE A 745 8.29 -0.80 20.49
N SER A 746 9.51 -0.43 20.90
CA SER A 746 10.45 0.27 20.01
C SER A 746 11.16 -0.71 19.04
N ASP A 747 11.73 -0.19 17.95
CA ASP A 747 12.53 -1.01 17.03
C ASP A 747 13.80 -1.58 17.70
N THR A 748 14.39 -0.83 18.64
CA THR A 748 15.59 -1.26 19.39
C THR A 748 15.31 -2.41 20.36
N TRP A 749 14.08 -2.50 20.87
CA TRP A 749 13.71 -3.47 21.90
C TRP A 749 13.82 -4.91 21.40
N ILE A 750 13.15 -5.24 20.29
CA ILE A 750 13.18 -6.58 19.70
C ILE A 750 14.58 -6.92 19.15
N TRP A 751 15.32 -5.94 18.63
CA TRP A 751 16.68 -6.16 18.16
C TRP A 751 17.61 -6.59 19.31
N ASN A 752 17.52 -5.95 20.48
CA ASN A 752 18.27 -6.34 21.67
C ASN A 752 17.89 -7.76 22.14
N TRP A 753 16.60 -8.08 22.19
CA TRP A 753 16.13 -9.42 22.58
C TRP A 753 16.61 -10.52 21.65
N PHE A 754 16.46 -10.33 20.33
CA PHE A 754 16.96 -11.30 19.35
C PHE A 754 18.46 -11.50 19.50
N ARG A 755 19.23 -10.42 19.66
CA ARG A 755 20.68 -10.50 19.86
C ARG A 755 21.01 -11.33 21.10
N ASN A 756 20.37 -11.07 22.22
CA ASN A 756 20.65 -11.80 23.47
C ASN A 756 20.29 -13.29 23.36
N LEU A 757 19.16 -13.61 22.70
CA LEU A 757 18.73 -15.01 22.51
C LEU A 757 19.60 -15.75 21.49
N TRP A 758 19.94 -15.10 20.38
CA TRP A 758 20.77 -15.68 19.32
C TRP A 758 22.14 -16.09 19.86
N TYR A 759 22.85 -15.16 20.52
CA TYR A 759 24.20 -15.42 21.02
C TYR A 759 24.25 -16.28 22.28
N LYS A 760 23.10 -16.75 22.80
CA LYS A 760 23.08 -17.75 23.87
C LYS A 760 23.62 -19.10 23.38
N TYR A 761 23.27 -19.48 22.15
CA TYR A 761 23.61 -20.80 21.59
C TYR A 761 24.21 -20.75 20.17
N ASN A 762 24.22 -19.58 19.52
CA ASN A 762 24.77 -19.41 18.17
C ASN A 762 26.01 -18.52 18.15
N CYS A 763 26.90 -18.80 17.19
CA CYS A 763 28.18 -18.10 17.09
C CYS A 763 28.27 -17.15 15.89
N ALA A 764 27.50 -17.42 14.83
CA ALA A 764 27.51 -16.59 13.64
C ALA A 764 26.92 -15.20 13.91
N GLU A 765 27.42 -14.20 13.20
CA GLU A 765 26.82 -12.87 13.23
C GLU A 765 25.50 -12.86 12.46
N ALA A 766 24.39 -12.69 13.19
CA ALA A 766 23.08 -12.59 12.61
C ALA A 766 22.33 -11.36 13.12
N THR A 767 21.42 -10.89 12.28
CA THR A 767 20.42 -9.89 12.64
C THR A 767 19.04 -10.50 12.47
N CYS A 768 18.00 -9.89 13.04
CA CYS A 768 16.61 -10.32 12.76
C CYS A 768 16.28 -10.34 11.26
N TYR A 769 16.98 -9.56 10.44
CA TYR A 769 16.79 -9.57 8.98
C TYR A 769 17.25 -10.89 8.34
N CYS A 770 18.17 -11.63 8.97
CA CYS A 770 18.60 -12.94 8.51
C CYS A 770 17.46 -13.96 8.52
N LEU A 771 16.47 -13.85 9.44
CA LEU A 771 15.27 -14.70 9.42
C LEU A 771 14.45 -14.52 8.13
N ARG A 772 14.32 -13.27 7.69
CA ARG A 772 13.64 -12.94 6.43
C ARG A 772 14.43 -13.40 5.21
N HIS A 773 15.76 -13.37 5.27
CA HIS A 773 16.61 -13.92 4.22
C HIS A 773 16.46 -15.44 4.15
N ASN A 774 16.54 -16.14 5.29
CA ASN A 774 16.32 -17.58 5.41
C ASN A 774 14.92 -17.99 4.91
N TYR A 775 13.87 -17.22 5.23
CA TYR A 775 12.53 -17.43 4.68
C TYR A 775 12.51 -17.45 3.15
N ALA A 776 13.14 -16.47 2.51
CA ALA A 776 13.18 -16.37 1.05
C ALA A 776 14.00 -17.49 0.41
N THR A 777 15.19 -17.77 0.94
CA THR A 777 16.09 -18.79 0.37
C THR A 777 15.53 -20.21 0.58
N THR A 778 14.93 -20.50 1.73
CA THR A 778 14.26 -21.79 1.99
C THR A 778 13.15 -22.04 0.99
N ASN A 779 12.30 -21.03 0.74
CA ASN A 779 11.25 -21.11 -0.26
C ASN A 779 11.81 -21.38 -1.66
N ILE A 780 12.74 -20.54 -2.14
CA ILE A 780 13.33 -20.68 -3.48
C ILE A 780 13.98 -22.06 -3.67
N ASN A 781 14.68 -22.56 -2.65
CA ASN A 781 15.35 -23.87 -2.69
C ASN A 781 14.36 -25.05 -2.69
N SER A 782 13.15 -24.88 -2.16
CA SER A 782 12.13 -25.92 -2.09
C SER A 782 11.41 -26.17 -3.42
N TRP A 783 11.46 -25.23 -4.36
CA TRP A 783 10.67 -25.30 -5.60
C TRP A 783 11.33 -26.17 -6.67
N PRO A 784 10.55 -26.89 -7.50
CA PRO A 784 11.07 -27.68 -8.61
C PRO A 784 11.69 -26.77 -9.69
N ALA A 785 12.77 -27.24 -10.32
CA ALA A 785 13.51 -26.49 -11.34
C ALA A 785 12.80 -26.44 -12.70
N SER A 786 11.60 -25.87 -12.75
CA SER A 786 10.88 -25.62 -14.01
C SER A 786 10.56 -24.14 -14.14
N ALA A 787 10.89 -23.54 -15.28
CA ALA A 787 10.84 -22.09 -15.49
C ALA A 787 9.44 -21.48 -15.22
N ASN A 788 8.37 -22.20 -15.59
CA ASN A 788 6.99 -21.73 -15.39
C ASN A 788 6.55 -21.73 -13.92
N VAL A 789 7.00 -22.72 -13.13
CA VAL A 789 6.67 -22.80 -11.69
C VAL A 789 7.45 -21.76 -10.90
N LEU A 790 8.68 -21.47 -11.32
CA LEU A 790 9.54 -20.45 -10.72
C LEU A 790 8.95 -19.04 -10.82
N ASP A 791 8.45 -18.63 -12.00
CA ASP A 791 7.90 -17.28 -12.19
C ASP A 791 6.63 -17.05 -11.36
N GLY A 792 5.71 -18.03 -11.34
CA GLY A 792 4.49 -18.00 -10.55
C GLY A 792 4.77 -17.89 -9.04
N ARG A 793 5.56 -18.80 -8.49
CA ARG A 793 5.85 -18.87 -7.03
C ARG A 793 6.67 -17.69 -6.52
N LEU A 794 7.57 -17.15 -7.35
CA LEU A 794 8.35 -15.97 -6.99
C LEU A 794 7.46 -14.74 -6.75
N LEU A 795 6.33 -14.62 -7.46
CA LEU A 795 5.35 -13.57 -7.20
C LEU A 795 4.68 -13.71 -5.85
N TYR A 796 4.25 -14.91 -5.48
CA TYR A 796 3.66 -15.15 -4.16
C TYR A 796 4.66 -14.87 -3.05
N LEU A 797 5.91 -15.31 -3.20
CA LEU A 797 6.97 -14.97 -2.26
C LEU A 797 7.19 -13.44 -2.18
N SER A 798 7.26 -12.77 -3.33
CA SER A 798 7.38 -11.31 -3.42
C SER A 798 6.22 -10.60 -2.72
N ARG A 799 5.00 -11.13 -2.84
CA ARG A 799 3.79 -10.57 -2.23
C ARG A 799 3.74 -10.82 -0.74
N SER A 800 3.98 -12.05 -0.27
CA SER A 800 4.09 -12.41 1.15
C SER A 800 5.16 -11.59 1.88
N MET A 801 6.26 -11.27 1.19
CA MET A 801 7.31 -10.40 1.73
C MET A 801 6.95 -8.90 1.67
N GLY A 802 5.90 -8.49 0.97
CA GLY A 802 5.53 -7.09 0.79
C GLY A 802 6.55 -6.30 -0.05
N HIS A 803 7.12 -6.90 -1.10
CA HIS A 803 7.98 -6.20 -2.06
C HIS A 803 7.16 -5.44 -3.10
N ALA A 804 7.54 -4.17 -3.31
CA ALA A 804 6.90 -3.30 -4.30
C ALA A 804 7.24 -3.65 -5.75
N LYS A 805 8.42 -4.25 -5.95
CA LYS A 805 9.01 -4.55 -7.26
C LYS A 805 9.62 -5.94 -7.21
N MET A 806 9.45 -6.69 -8.30
CA MET A 806 9.96 -8.05 -8.44
C MET A 806 11.48 -8.13 -8.24
N ASP A 807 12.22 -7.13 -8.75
CA ASP A 807 13.68 -7.04 -8.62
C ASP A 807 14.17 -7.17 -7.17
N THR A 808 13.35 -6.78 -6.19
CA THR A 808 13.68 -6.88 -4.76
C THR A 808 13.67 -8.33 -4.27
N THR A 809 12.82 -9.18 -4.86
CA THR A 809 12.72 -10.61 -4.56
C THR A 809 13.76 -11.39 -5.36
N MET A 810 14.03 -10.98 -6.61
CA MET A 810 15.10 -11.57 -7.43
C MET A 810 16.48 -11.47 -6.79
N TYR A 811 16.71 -10.48 -5.91
CA TYR A 811 17.92 -10.39 -5.09
C TYR A 811 18.25 -11.69 -4.34
N TYR A 812 17.25 -12.42 -3.83
CA TYR A 812 17.49 -13.66 -3.08
C TYR A 812 17.90 -14.83 -3.99
N TYR A 813 17.59 -14.76 -5.28
CA TYR A 813 17.93 -15.79 -6.26
C TYR A 813 19.46 -15.96 -6.42
N HIS A 814 20.20 -14.85 -6.36
CA HIS A 814 21.65 -14.84 -6.49
C HIS A 814 22.40 -15.54 -5.35
N PHE A 815 21.77 -15.73 -4.19
CA PHE A 815 22.38 -16.40 -3.04
C PHE A 815 22.14 -17.92 -3.06
N THR A 816 21.12 -18.38 -3.78
CA THR A 816 20.82 -19.81 -3.87
C THR A 816 21.75 -20.49 -4.88
N HIS A 817 22.87 -21.04 -4.40
CA HIS A 817 23.83 -21.80 -5.23
C HIS A 817 23.14 -22.93 -6.02
N THR A 818 22.24 -23.66 -5.37
CA THR A 818 21.54 -24.81 -5.94
C THR A 818 20.55 -24.42 -7.05
N ALA A 819 19.80 -23.34 -6.89
CA ALA A 819 18.82 -22.89 -7.89
C ALA A 819 19.50 -22.23 -9.11
N SER A 820 20.60 -21.51 -8.88
CA SER A 820 21.41 -20.90 -9.96
C SER A 820 22.03 -21.97 -10.87
N GLN A 821 22.57 -23.04 -10.31
CA GLN A 821 23.11 -24.17 -11.07
C GLN A 821 22.03 -24.94 -11.85
N ARG A 822 20.86 -25.16 -11.24
CA ARG A 822 19.73 -25.86 -11.88
C ARG A 822 19.17 -25.09 -13.08
N ILE A 823 19.08 -23.76 -13.03
CA ILE A 823 18.61 -22.96 -14.18
C ILE A 823 19.64 -22.88 -15.29
N ASN A 824 20.94 -22.78 -14.98
CA ASN A 824 21.98 -22.79 -16.01
C ASN A 824 21.95 -24.07 -16.87
N SER A 825 21.39 -25.18 -16.35
CA SER A 825 21.18 -26.43 -17.10
C SER A 825 19.96 -26.40 -18.04
N ILE A 826 18.99 -25.50 -17.82
CA ILE A 826 17.77 -25.35 -18.64
C ILE A 826 18.02 -24.21 -19.64
N LYS A 827 18.54 -24.58 -20.82
CA LYS A 827 18.98 -23.72 -21.94
C LYS A 827 18.57 -22.23 -21.86
N ALA A 828 19.61 -21.39 -21.88
CA ALA A 828 19.65 -19.92 -21.77
C ALA A 828 18.76 -19.07 -22.72
N LYS A 829 17.94 -19.65 -23.60
CA LYS A 829 17.05 -18.89 -24.49
C LYS A 829 15.82 -18.29 -23.78
N SER A 830 15.25 -18.99 -22.79
CA SER A 830 14.09 -18.50 -22.04
C SER A 830 14.46 -17.44 -20.99
N PHE A 831 15.66 -17.52 -20.41
CA PHE A 831 16.06 -16.64 -19.30
C PHE A 831 16.34 -15.19 -19.75
N ASN A 832 16.85 -15.00 -20.97
CA ASN A 832 17.09 -13.68 -21.56
C ASN A 832 15.81 -12.97 -22.02
N GLU A 833 14.73 -13.71 -22.29
CA GLU A 833 13.40 -13.13 -22.56
C GLU A 833 12.70 -12.70 -21.26
N ILE A 834 13.00 -13.36 -20.14
CA ILE A 834 12.47 -13.03 -18.79
C ILE A 834 13.23 -11.86 -18.16
N ILE A 835 14.51 -11.66 -18.52
CA ILE A 835 15.37 -10.61 -17.98
C ILE A 835 16.16 -9.94 -19.12
N PRO A 836 15.71 -8.78 -19.63
CA PRO A 836 16.54 -7.99 -20.52
C PRO A 836 17.76 -7.47 -19.72
N ASP A 837 18.94 -7.92 -20.14
CA ASP A 837 20.19 -7.15 -20.05
C ASP A 837 20.95 -7.14 -18.70
N ARG A 838 21.22 -8.30 -18.07
CA ARG A 838 22.17 -8.40 -16.93
C ARG A 838 23.06 -9.66 -16.87
N LEU A 839 23.34 -10.31 -18.02
CA LEU A 839 24.28 -11.43 -18.10
C LEU A 839 25.76 -11.06 -17.91
N SER A 840 26.11 -9.78 -17.71
CA SER A 840 27.49 -9.36 -17.40
C SER A 840 27.94 -9.67 -15.96
N LEU A 841 27.08 -10.28 -15.15
CA LEU A 841 27.33 -10.65 -13.75
C LEU A 841 28.25 -11.87 -13.54
N TYR A 842 28.69 -12.54 -14.61
CA TYR A 842 29.46 -13.80 -14.56
C TYR A 842 30.88 -13.75 -15.16
N LYS A 843 31.51 -12.57 -15.25
CA LYS A 843 32.95 -12.49 -15.61
C LYS A 843 33.79 -11.99 -14.45
N ARG A 844 34.11 -12.90 -13.54
CA ARG A 844 35.35 -12.89 -12.75
C ARG A 844 35.51 -14.28 -12.14
N ASP A 845 36.36 -15.08 -12.78
CA ASP A 845 37.29 -16.06 -12.18
C ASP A 845 37.98 -16.93 -13.25
N GLU A 846 38.23 -16.37 -14.46
CA GLU A 846 39.19 -16.94 -15.41
C GLU A 846 39.89 -15.78 -16.14
N ALA A 847 40.87 -15.15 -15.49
CA ALA A 847 42.06 -14.52 -16.08
C ALA A 847 42.82 -13.73 -15.01
N GLU A 848 44.04 -14.21 -14.73
CA GLU A 848 45.15 -13.64 -13.93
C GLU A 848 45.04 -13.65 -12.40
#